data_AF-A0A087R3V1-F1
#
_entry.id   AF-A0A087R3V1-F1
#
_cell.length_a   1.000
_cell.length_b   1.000
_cell.length_c   1.000
_cell.angle_alpha   90.00
_cell.angle_beta   90.00
_cell.angle_gamma   90.00
#
_symmetry.space_group_name_H-M   'P 1'
#
loop_
_entity.id
_entity.type
_entity.pdbx_description
1 polymer ?
#
loop_
_entity_poly.entity_id
_entity_poly.type
_entity_poly.pdbx_seq_one_letter_code
_entity_poly.pdbx_strand_id
1 'polypeptide(L)'
;MNSRLRALGGRINNIRASELPKEKTRSEIICNVHFLDGSVQSFKVNKQDTGQILLDMTYSQLGVTEKEYFGLQQNETSVDSPRWLEPNKPIRKQLKGGFPCTLRFRVRFFIPDPNTLQQEQTRHLFFLQLKTDIVEGRLSCPINSAVVLASYAVQSQLGDYNASVHHSGYLSNYNFIPEQNKDFLTKVESLHEQHSGLKQSEAESCYINIARTLEFYGVELHSGRDLHNLDLMIGIASGGIAVYRKLICTSFYPWVNILKISFKRKKFFIQQRQKHNESREHIVAFNMLNYRACKNLWKSCVEHHTFFQAKKSLPHEKKILSHYWTLGSRNPAKSVNSQYCRKVIGGMVWNPSMRRSLSVEHLETKSLPSRSPPVTPNWRSPRLRHEIRKPRHSSVDNLTNEISYITETEDVFYTYKGSPTSKDSDSEFSQNRSPQRRNVLGNSPTRSSLTRTSPKALAQSPNGVGNISGSYPLEGVDKQFLETYDNVTKSSSTEDSSQYYCDKNDLIEGDLLLVRIIPDEDGKFGFNLKGGVDQKMPLVVSRITPGSPADKCIPKLNEGDQILLINGRDISEHTHDQVVMFIKASRESHTRELALLVRRKVVQQFVEPKSEDEADSHNLPESRLPICSEYGGDTLEESMEQLRKGLESGTVLIQFEQLYRKKPGLAVTCAKIPQNMDKNRYKDVLPYDATRIILQGDEDYINANYVNMEIPSVGIVNRYIATQGPLPHTCAHFWQVVWDHKLSLIIMLTTLTERGRTKCHQYWPDPPDVMEYGSFRVRCHSEDCTIAYVVREMVITNVETEQHHTVTHLQYVAWPDHGVPDDSMDFLEFVTCMRPKRVENEPVLVHCSAGIGRTGVLVTMETAMCLIERNQPVYPLDIVRKMRDQRAMMVQTSSQYKFVCEAILRVYKEGLVRPLDSS
;
A
#
# COMPACT_ATOMS: atom_id res chain seq x y z
N MET A 1 65.68 -22.17 37.78
CA MET A 1 65.91 -21.22 38.88
C MET A 1 65.21 -19.92 38.49
N ASN A 2 64.18 -19.49 39.21
CA ASN A 2 64.22 -18.63 40.42
C ASN A 2 64.56 -17.17 40.06
N SER A 3 63.85 -16.14 40.55
CA SER A 3 62.55 -16.11 41.26
C SER A 3 62.00 -14.68 41.27
N ARG A 4 60.70 -14.50 41.55
CA ARG A 4 60.10 -13.18 41.78
C ARG A 4 60.71 -12.50 43.01
N LEU A 5 60.74 -11.17 43.01
CA LEU A 5 60.40 -10.38 44.20
C LEU A 5 59.52 -9.19 43.80
N ARG A 6 58.52 -8.88 44.64
CA ARG A 6 57.78 -7.61 44.63
C ARG A 6 58.08 -6.92 45.95
N ALA A 7 58.20 -5.60 45.92
CA ALA A 7 58.02 -4.75 47.10
C ALA A 7 56.93 -3.70 46.79
N LEU A 8 56.25 -3.23 47.82
CA LEU A 8 55.21 -2.20 47.78
C LEU A 8 55.69 -0.99 48.58
N GLY A 9 55.34 0.23 48.17
CA GLY A 9 55.50 1.40 49.03
C GLY A 9 55.47 2.75 48.32
N GLY A 10 54.96 3.78 49.01
CA GLY A 10 55.25 5.20 48.75
C GLY A 10 54.45 5.90 47.66
N ARG A 11 53.44 6.68 48.06
CA ARG A 11 53.08 7.92 47.35
C ARG A 11 54.01 9.03 47.82
N ILE A 12 54.69 9.72 46.91
CA ILE A 12 55.18 11.08 47.13
C ILE A 12 54.86 11.87 45.86
N ASN A 13 54.24 13.04 46.02
CA ASN A 13 53.96 13.96 44.90
C ASN A 13 55.25 14.68 44.49
N ASN A 14 55.47 14.85 43.19
CA ASN A 14 56.39 15.87 42.68
C ASN A 14 55.76 16.54 41.46
N ILE A 15 55.53 17.85 41.55
CA ILE A 15 54.91 18.67 40.49
C ILE A 15 56.01 19.49 39.81
N ARG A 16 56.37 19.10 38.59
CA ARG A 16 56.96 19.97 37.55
C ARG A 16 56.26 19.59 36.24
N ALA A 17 55.35 20.41 35.73
CA ALA A 17 55.56 21.71 35.06
C ALA A 17 55.85 21.53 33.56
N SER A 18 54.91 22.02 32.74
CA SER A 18 55.03 22.30 31.31
C SER A 18 55.62 21.20 30.40
N GLU A 19 54.89 20.09 30.22
CA GLU A 19 54.77 19.54 28.86
C GLU A 19 53.57 20.21 28.18
N LEU A 20 53.84 21.05 27.17
CA LEU A 20 52.80 21.49 26.23
C LEU A 20 52.29 20.25 25.47
N PRO A 21 50.97 20.07 25.31
CA PRO A 21 50.43 18.92 24.57
C PRO A 21 50.83 19.07 23.10
N LYS A 22 51.82 18.28 22.65
CA LYS A 22 52.29 18.25 21.27
C LYS A 22 51.10 18.13 20.32
N GLU A 23 50.84 19.18 19.55
CA GLU A 23 49.74 19.19 18.60
C GLU A 23 49.93 18.05 17.60
N LYS A 24 49.03 17.07 17.64
CA LYS A 24 48.97 16.02 16.62
C LYS A 24 48.56 16.70 15.33
N THR A 25 49.53 16.95 14.45
CA THR A 25 49.39 17.65 13.17
C THR A 25 48.07 17.31 12.51
N ARG A 26 47.15 18.27 12.60
CA ARG A 26 45.73 18.11 12.28
C ARG A 26 45.58 18.07 10.76
N SER A 27 45.89 16.94 10.14
CA SER A 27 45.86 16.80 8.69
C SER A 27 44.46 17.07 8.15
N GLU A 28 44.27 18.25 7.59
CA GLU A 28 43.06 18.69 6.90
C GLU A 28 42.85 17.86 5.63
N ILE A 29 41.60 17.84 5.18
CA ILE A 29 41.15 17.31 3.91
C ILE A 29 40.13 18.24 3.30
N ILE A 30 40.16 18.34 1.98
CA ILE A 30 39.16 19.05 1.19
C ILE A 30 38.10 18.03 0.76
N CYS A 31 36.83 18.40 0.93
CA CYS A 31 35.68 17.63 0.49
C CYS A 31 34.74 18.52 -0.31
N ASN A 32 34.55 18.15 -1.57
CA ASN A 32 33.69 18.84 -2.52
C ASN A 32 32.28 18.25 -2.40
N VAL A 33 31.32 19.07 -1.99
CA VAL A 33 29.90 18.74 -1.97
C VAL A 33 29.25 19.35 -3.20
N HIS A 34 28.64 18.51 -4.04
CA HIS A 34 27.71 18.94 -5.08
C HIS A 34 26.33 19.11 -4.45
N PHE A 35 25.70 20.26 -4.68
CA PHE A 35 24.36 20.58 -4.24
C PHE A 35 23.30 20.30 -5.33
N LEU A 36 22.02 20.41 -4.97
CA LEU A 36 20.89 20.07 -5.84
C LEU A 36 20.55 21.17 -6.87
N ASP A 37 21.09 22.37 -6.68
CA ASP A 37 21.12 23.48 -7.65
C ASP A 37 22.24 23.30 -8.71
N GLY A 38 23.07 22.26 -8.58
CA GLY A 38 24.25 22.01 -9.41
C GLY A 38 25.53 22.73 -8.93
N SER A 39 25.46 23.56 -7.89
CA SER A 39 26.63 24.23 -7.33
C SER A 39 27.57 23.25 -6.62
N VAL A 40 28.84 23.64 -6.46
CA VAL A 40 29.87 22.79 -5.84
C VAL A 40 30.70 23.60 -4.85
N GLN A 41 30.71 23.18 -3.57
CA GLN A 41 31.48 23.85 -2.53
C GLN A 41 32.56 22.94 -1.94
N SER A 42 33.75 23.51 -1.72
CA SER A 42 34.89 22.83 -1.10
C SER A 42 34.95 23.11 0.40
N PHE A 43 34.55 22.14 1.23
CA PHE A 43 34.68 22.23 2.68
C PHE A 43 36.05 21.71 3.14
N LYS A 44 36.71 22.46 4.03
CA LYS A 44 37.90 22.01 4.77
C LYS A 44 37.46 21.38 6.09
N VAL A 45 37.81 20.11 6.30
CA VAL A 45 37.48 19.35 7.52
C VAL A 45 38.67 18.51 7.97
N ASN A 46 38.72 18.08 9.23
CA ASN A 46 39.80 17.21 9.71
C ASN A 46 39.56 15.75 9.36
N LYS A 47 40.63 14.99 9.10
CA LYS A 47 40.53 13.50 9.02
C LYS A 47 39.96 12.87 10.30
N GLN A 48 40.07 13.52 11.46
CA GLN A 48 39.56 13.01 12.73
C GLN A 48 38.11 13.40 13.04
N ASP A 49 37.56 14.41 12.36
CA ASP A 49 36.21 14.92 12.60
C ASP A 49 35.13 13.89 12.25
N THR A 50 33.98 13.99 12.90
CA THR A 50 32.80 13.17 12.64
C THR A 50 32.10 13.60 11.35
N GLY A 51 31.39 12.67 10.68
CA GLY A 51 30.56 12.99 9.52
C GLY A 51 29.52 14.09 9.81
N GLN A 52 29.07 14.19 11.06
CA GLN A 52 28.17 15.24 11.54
C GLN A 52 28.72 16.66 11.30
N ILE A 53 30.03 16.90 11.50
CA ILE A 53 30.62 18.24 11.31
C ILE A 53 30.51 18.68 9.85
N LEU A 54 30.77 17.77 8.90
CA LEU A 54 30.63 18.07 7.47
C LEU A 54 29.16 18.25 7.06
N LEU A 55 28.23 17.49 7.66
CA LEU A 55 26.80 17.67 7.48
C LEU A 55 26.34 19.04 8.00
N ASP A 56 26.75 19.44 9.20
CA ASP A 56 26.37 20.73 9.79
C ASP A 56 26.92 21.92 9.00
N MET A 57 28.16 21.86 8.51
CA MET A 57 28.70 22.87 7.58
C MET A 57 27.89 22.95 6.28
N THR A 58 27.46 21.79 5.75
CA THR A 58 26.64 21.71 4.53
C THR A 58 25.24 22.29 4.75
N TYR A 59 24.60 21.98 5.88
CA TYR A 59 23.28 22.54 6.24
C TYR A 59 23.35 24.04 6.53
N SER A 60 24.43 24.50 7.18
CA SER A 60 24.65 25.92 7.48
C SER A 60 24.94 26.76 6.23
N GLN A 61 25.54 26.19 5.18
CA GLN A 61 25.63 26.88 3.88
C GLN A 61 24.24 27.10 3.29
N LEU A 62 23.41 26.06 3.25
CA LEU A 62 22.09 26.14 2.62
C LEU A 62 21.08 26.94 3.45
N GLY A 63 21.24 27.01 4.78
CA GLY A 63 20.26 27.62 5.69
C GLY A 63 19.17 26.66 6.19
N VAL A 64 19.22 25.38 5.79
CA VAL A 64 18.17 24.39 6.06
C VAL A 64 17.99 24.13 7.55
N THR A 65 16.75 24.27 8.02
CA THR A 65 16.33 24.00 9.40
C THR A 65 15.79 22.57 9.58
N GLU A 66 14.98 22.08 8.64
CA GLU A 66 14.46 20.69 8.57
C GLU A 66 15.54 19.70 8.08
N LYS A 67 16.64 19.64 8.82
CA LYS A 67 17.88 18.90 8.46
C LYS A 67 17.69 17.39 8.41
N GLU A 68 16.65 16.84 9.03
CA GLU A 68 16.49 15.40 9.19
C GLU A 68 16.14 14.66 7.90
N TYR A 69 15.60 15.35 6.89
CA TYR A 69 15.23 14.75 5.61
C TYR A 69 16.42 14.49 4.67
N PHE A 70 17.59 15.05 4.95
CA PHE A 70 18.72 15.15 4.00
C PHE A 70 19.95 14.33 4.41
N GLY A 71 20.90 14.21 3.50
CA GLY A 71 22.21 13.60 3.78
C GLY A 71 23.23 13.78 2.66
N LEU A 72 24.46 13.36 2.95
CA LEU A 72 25.56 13.33 1.98
C LEU A 72 25.81 11.91 1.49
N GLN A 73 25.81 11.73 0.17
CA GLN A 73 26.02 10.45 -0.51
C GLN A 73 27.39 10.44 -1.22
N GLN A 74 28.13 9.33 -1.09
CA GLN A 74 29.47 9.16 -1.68
C GLN A 74 29.39 8.74 -3.15
N ASN A 75 30.13 9.44 -4.02
CA ASN A 75 30.22 9.15 -5.44
C ASN A 75 31.31 8.09 -5.74
N GLU A 76 31.13 6.85 -5.27
CA GLU A 76 32.05 5.73 -5.55
C GLU A 76 31.55 4.90 -6.73
N THR A 77 32.30 4.86 -7.84
CA THR A 77 31.96 4.23 -9.15
C THR A 77 31.97 2.69 -9.14
N SER A 78 31.67 2.08 -8.01
CA SER A 78 31.64 0.63 -7.83
C SER A 78 30.24 0.03 -8.06
N VAL A 79 30.17 -1.27 -8.36
CA VAL A 79 28.93 -2.04 -8.50
C VAL A 79 28.23 -2.31 -7.13
N ASP A 80 28.60 -1.61 -6.06
CA ASP A 80 27.92 -1.61 -4.76
C ASP A 80 26.85 -0.50 -4.72
N SER A 81 25.78 -0.68 -3.93
CA SER A 81 24.80 0.39 -3.69
C SER A 81 25.44 1.64 -3.05
N PRO A 82 25.02 2.86 -3.45
CA PRO A 82 25.66 4.12 -3.05
C PRO A 82 25.60 4.34 -1.53
N ARG A 83 26.63 4.95 -0.97
CA ARG A 83 26.84 4.97 0.50
C ARG A 83 26.63 6.35 1.09
N TRP A 84 25.73 6.44 2.06
CA TRP A 84 25.52 7.63 2.89
C TRP A 84 26.66 7.85 3.89
N LEU A 85 26.97 9.12 4.17
CA LEU A 85 27.92 9.53 5.20
C LEU A 85 27.30 9.35 6.59
N GLU A 86 27.88 8.49 7.42
CA GLU A 86 27.38 8.21 8.76
C GLU A 86 27.78 9.34 9.72
N PRO A 87 26.85 10.07 10.37
CA PRO A 87 27.19 11.24 11.18
C PRO A 87 28.14 10.89 12.34
N ASN A 88 27.88 9.77 13.02
CA ASN A 88 28.57 9.33 14.23
C ASN A 88 29.97 8.69 13.99
N LYS A 89 30.57 8.83 12.79
CA LYS A 89 31.86 8.19 12.47
C LYS A 89 32.91 9.17 11.94
N PRO A 90 34.19 9.04 12.38
CA PRO A 90 35.27 9.85 11.85
C PRO A 90 35.43 9.73 10.33
N ILE A 91 35.56 10.85 9.63
CA ILE A 91 35.55 10.95 8.17
C ILE A 91 36.60 10.02 7.54
N ARG A 92 37.82 9.94 8.09
CA ARG A 92 38.89 9.00 7.65
C ARG A 92 38.55 7.51 7.69
N LYS A 93 37.49 7.09 8.38
CA LYS A 93 37.04 5.69 8.42
C LYS A 93 36.03 5.39 7.31
N GLN A 94 35.42 6.44 6.74
CA GLN A 94 34.33 6.37 5.78
C GLN A 94 34.85 6.64 4.37
N LEU A 95 35.52 7.78 4.19
CA LEU A 95 36.07 8.21 2.91
C LEU A 95 37.45 7.58 2.71
N LYS A 96 37.58 6.79 1.65
CA LYS A 96 38.80 6.04 1.31
C LYS A 96 39.13 6.23 -0.17
N GLY A 97 39.96 7.22 -0.46
CA GLY A 97 40.40 7.55 -1.81
C GLY A 97 41.44 8.66 -1.78
N GLY A 98 41.78 9.19 -2.96
CA GLY A 98 42.46 10.48 -3.06
C GLY A 98 41.60 11.62 -2.53
N PHE A 99 42.23 12.74 -2.18
CA PHE A 99 41.55 14.00 -1.88
C PHE A 99 41.83 15.01 -3.01
N PRO A 100 40.89 15.90 -3.38
CA PRO A 100 39.61 16.18 -2.71
C PRO A 100 38.60 15.03 -2.79
N CYS A 101 37.80 14.88 -1.75
CA CYS A 101 36.69 13.91 -1.76
C CYS A 101 35.49 14.47 -2.54
N THR A 102 34.64 13.61 -3.11
CA THR A 102 33.41 14.06 -3.82
C THR A 102 32.17 13.43 -3.21
N LEU A 103 31.24 14.29 -2.78
CA LEU A 103 29.95 13.94 -2.18
C LEU A 103 28.81 14.65 -2.94
N ARG A 104 27.60 14.07 -2.92
CA ARG A 104 26.37 14.71 -3.39
C ARG A 104 25.44 14.95 -2.19
N PHE A 105 24.94 16.16 -2.02
CA PHE A 105 23.83 16.48 -1.12
C PHE A 105 22.53 15.96 -1.72
N ARG A 106 21.72 15.25 -0.94
CA ARG A 106 20.52 14.55 -1.42
C ARG A 106 19.44 14.44 -0.34
N VAL A 107 18.18 14.25 -0.76
CA VAL A 107 17.11 13.79 0.14
C VAL A 107 17.40 12.35 0.56
N ARG A 108 17.44 12.12 1.88
CA ARG A 108 17.66 10.82 2.52
C ARG A 108 16.34 10.07 2.78
N PHE A 109 15.28 10.80 3.15
CA PHE A 109 13.97 10.24 3.50
C PHE A 109 12.84 11.00 2.80
N PHE A 110 12.18 10.34 1.86
CA PHE A 110 11.03 10.89 1.15
C PHE A 110 9.74 10.63 1.94
N ILE A 111 9.05 11.71 2.29
CA ILE A 111 7.77 11.72 3.01
C ILE A 111 6.60 11.28 2.11
N PRO A 112 5.57 10.59 2.65
CA PRO A 112 4.36 10.26 1.89
C PRO A 112 3.49 11.49 1.57
N ASP A 113 3.50 12.48 2.45
CA ASP A 113 2.69 13.70 2.38
C ASP A 113 3.59 14.94 2.35
N PRO A 114 3.76 15.58 1.17
CA PRO A 114 4.58 16.78 1.01
C PRO A 114 4.13 17.97 1.87
N ASN A 115 2.85 18.03 2.24
CA ASN A 115 2.29 19.12 3.05
C ASN A 115 2.83 19.13 4.50
N THR A 116 3.50 18.05 4.91
CA THR A 116 4.23 18.02 6.19
C THR A 116 5.52 18.86 6.20
N LEU A 117 6.06 19.26 5.03
CA LEU A 117 7.22 20.16 4.94
C LEU A 117 6.84 21.58 5.30
N GLN A 118 7.34 22.06 6.43
CA GLN A 118 6.98 23.39 6.93
C GLN A 118 7.67 24.48 6.10
N GLN A 119 8.95 24.30 5.78
CA GLN A 119 9.74 25.35 5.13
C GLN A 119 9.68 25.26 3.60
N GLU A 120 9.52 26.42 2.99
CA GLU A 120 9.57 26.62 1.53
C GLU A 120 10.90 26.15 0.92
N GLN A 121 12.02 26.44 1.58
CA GLN A 121 13.34 25.96 1.17
C GLN A 121 13.45 24.42 1.21
N THR A 122 12.78 23.75 2.14
CA THR A 122 12.76 22.27 2.17
C THR A 122 11.98 21.73 0.98
N ARG A 123 10.84 22.35 0.64
CA ARG A 123 10.06 22.01 -0.56
C ARG A 123 10.90 22.23 -1.83
N HIS A 124 11.59 23.37 -1.96
CA HIS A 124 12.48 23.66 -3.09
C HIS A 124 13.58 22.60 -3.28
N LEU A 125 14.24 22.16 -2.20
CA LEU A 125 15.26 21.11 -2.27
C LEU A 125 14.66 19.73 -2.63
N PHE A 126 13.42 19.44 -2.21
CA PHE A 126 12.69 18.23 -2.66
C PHE A 126 12.34 18.31 -4.16
N PHE A 127 11.87 19.46 -4.65
CA PHE A 127 11.63 19.71 -6.07
C PHE A 127 12.89 19.50 -6.91
N LEU A 128 14.01 20.15 -6.54
CA LEU A 128 15.29 19.98 -7.24
C LEU A 128 15.77 18.52 -7.24
N GLN A 129 15.61 17.81 -6.12
CA GLN A 129 15.96 16.39 -6.04
C GLN A 129 15.14 15.54 -7.00
N LEU A 130 13.83 15.73 -7.05
CA LEU A 130 12.90 14.96 -7.90
C LEU A 130 13.12 15.28 -9.38
N LYS A 131 13.31 16.56 -9.73
CA LYS A 131 13.70 17.00 -11.08
C LYS A 131 14.99 16.34 -11.53
N THR A 132 16.03 16.36 -10.68
CA THR A 132 17.31 15.69 -10.96
C THR A 132 17.15 14.17 -11.09
N ASP A 133 16.25 13.55 -10.33
CA ASP A 133 16.02 12.09 -10.38
C ASP A 133 15.23 11.64 -11.61
N ILE A 134 14.34 12.48 -12.16
CA ILE A 134 13.67 12.22 -13.44
C ILE A 134 14.65 12.48 -14.61
N VAL A 135 15.40 13.58 -14.58
CA VAL A 135 16.40 13.92 -15.62
C VAL A 135 17.55 12.91 -15.70
N GLU A 136 18.05 12.39 -14.57
CA GLU A 136 19.05 11.30 -14.54
C GLU A 136 18.42 9.89 -14.69
N GLY A 137 17.12 9.78 -15.01
CA GLY A 137 16.43 8.50 -15.27
C GLY A 137 16.33 7.54 -14.07
N ARG A 138 16.52 8.03 -12.85
CA ARG A 138 16.42 7.24 -11.61
C ARG A 138 14.99 7.08 -11.09
N LEU A 139 14.15 8.07 -11.34
CA LEU A 139 12.72 8.03 -11.06
C LEU A 139 11.97 7.87 -12.39
N SER A 140 11.48 6.65 -12.64
CA SER A 140 10.68 6.38 -13.84
C SER A 140 9.40 7.22 -13.82
N CYS A 141 9.10 7.88 -14.95
CA CYS A 141 7.97 8.78 -15.09
C CYS A 141 7.27 8.53 -16.45
N PRO A 142 5.96 8.25 -16.49
CA PRO A 142 5.20 8.17 -17.74
C PRO A 142 5.25 9.49 -18.51
N ILE A 143 5.26 9.44 -19.85
CA ILE A 143 5.50 10.62 -20.69
C ILE A 143 4.50 11.77 -20.42
N ASN A 144 3.20 11.47 -20.24
CA ASN A 144 2.17 12.47 -19.93
C ASN A 144 2.42 13.13 -18.55
N SER A 145 2.81 12.34 -17.54
CA SER A 145 3.20 12.87 -16.23
C SER A 145 4.48 13.70 -16.30
N ALA A 146 5.43 13.31 -17.14
CA ALA A 146 6.67 14.05 -17.36
C ALA A 146 6.45 15.39 -18.06
N VAL A 147 5.48 15.49 -18.98
CA VAL A 147 5.07 16.76 -19.62
C VAL A 147 4.50 17.72 -18.56
N VAL A 148 3.56 17.27 -17.72
CA VAL A 148 2.96 18.11 -16.66
C VAL A 148 4.01 18.52 -15.62
N LEU A 149 4.87 17.60 -15.19
CA LEU A 149 5.97 17.91 -14.28
C LEU A 149 6.95 18.92 -14.91
N ALA A 150 7.29 18.75 -16.20
CA ALA A 150 8.14 19.70 -16.90
C ALA A 150 7.53 21.10 -16.96
N SER A 151 6.22 21.26 -17.21
CA SER A 151 5.59 22.58 -17.27
C SER A 151 5.59 23.31 -15.92
N TYR A 152 5.34 22.62 -14.80
CA TYR A 152 5.55 23.20 -13.47
C TYR A 152 7.03 23.53 -13.17
N ALA A 153 7.96 22.71 -13.68
CA ALA A 153 9.40 22.97 -13.56
C ALA A 153 9.93 24.08 -14.48
N VAL A 154 9.12 24.54 -15.46
CA VAL A 154 9.34 25.75 -16.25
C VAL A 154 8.77 26.96 -15.53
N GLN A 155 7.51 26.91 -15.08
CA GLN A 155 6.87 27.98 -14.28
C GLN A 155 7.72 28.33 -13.03
N SER A 156 8.23 27.32 -12.32
CA SER A 156 9.16 27.49 -11.17
C SER A 156 10.45 28.24 -11.52
N GLN A 157 10.95 28.14 -12.76
CA GLN A 157 12.28 28.66 -13.15
C GLN A 157 12.24 29.93 -14.01
N LEU A 158 11.17 30.14 -14.78
CA LEU A 158 11.02 31.29 -15.67
C LEU A 158 9.96 32.28 -15.20
N GLY A 159 9.10 31.88 -14.24
CA GLY A 159 7.86 32.60 -13.95
C GLY A 159 6.87 32.48 -15.11
N ASP A 160 5.86 33.35 -15.10
CA ASP A 160 4.77 33.35 -16.08
C ASP A 160 5.24 33.37 -17.54
N TYR A 161 4.46 32.68 -18.39
CA TYR A 161 4.65 32.75 -19.82
C TYR A 161 4.43 34.16 -20.39
N ASN A 162 5.35 34.61 -21.25
CA ASN A 162 5.27 35.88 -21.94
C ASN A 162 5.64 35.71 -23.42
N ALA A 163 4.67 35.89 -24.31
CA ALA A 163 4.83 35.71 -25.76
C ALA A 163 5.87 36.64 -26.42
N SER A 164 6.31 37.72 -25.76
CA SER A 164 7.41 38.58 -26.24
C SER A 164 8.82 38.06 -25.90
N VAL A 165 8.91 37.04 -25.04
CA VAL A 165 10.18 36.42 -24.60
C VAL A 165 10.21 34.95 -25.02
N HIS A 166 9.17 34.20 -24.69
CA HIS A 166 9.03 32.76 -24.86
C HIS A 166 8.53 32.39 -26.28
N HIS A 167 9.33 32.75 -27.29
CA HIS A 167 9.12 32.36 -28.68
C HIS A 167 9.18 30.83 -28.83
N SER A 168 8.35 30.22 -29.70
CA SER A 168 8.27 28.76 -29.85
C SER A 168 9.64 28.09 -30.02
N GLY A 169 9.90 27.05 -29.23
CA GLY A 169 11.19 26.37 -29.13
C GLY A 169 12.16 26.99 -28.10
N TYR A 170 11.73 27.95 -27.26
CA TYR A 170 12.54 28.50 -26.18
C TYR A 170 13.03 27.43 -25.19
N LEU A 171 12.30 26.32 -25.04
CA LEU A 171 12.70 25.19 -24.19
C LEU A 171 13.75 24.26 -24.83
N SER A 172 14.21 24.51 -26.06
CA SER A 172 15.15 23.64 -26.80
C SER A 172 16.49 23.37 -26.11
N ASN A 173 16.94 24.24 -25.20
CA ASN A 173 18.17 24.07 -24.42
C ASN A 173 17.94 23.42 -23.03
N TYR A 174 16.69 23.21 -22.62
CA TYR A 174 16.34 22.59 -21.35
C TYR A 174 16.18 21.09 -21.52
N ASN A 175 16.59 20.30 -20.52
CA ASN A 175 16.42 18.85 -20.53
C ASN A 175 15.58 18.39 -19.33
N PHE A 176 14.45 17.73 -19.60
CA PHE A 176 13.49 17.32 -18.57
C PHE A 176 13.43 15.80 -18.36
N ILE A 177 13.73 15.02 -19.40
CA ILE A 177 13.81 13.55 -19.39
C ILE A 177 14.98 13.08 -20.27
N PRO A 178 15.54 11.87 -20.06
CA PRO A 178 16.70 11.39 -20.82
C PRO A 178 16.53 11.36 -22.34
N GLU A 179 15.31 11.10 -22.83
CA GLU A 179 14.99 10.94 -24.26
C GLU A 179 13.80 11.83 -24.66
N GLN A 180 13.94 13.15 -24.48
CA GLN A 180 12.92 14.11 -24.92
C GLN A 180 12.90 14.29 -26.45
N ASN A 181 11.70 14.42 -27.02
CA ASN A 181 11.46 14.72 -28.43
C ASN A 181 10.87 16.15 -28.60
N LYS A 182 10.64 16.59 -29.84
CA LYS A 182 10.08 17.93 -30.10
C LYS A 182 8.63 18.08 -29.65
N ASP A 183 7.81 17.05 -29.85
CA ASP A 183 6.39 17.02 -29.44
C ASP A 183 6.22 17.19 -27.93
N PHE A 184 7.06 16.52 -27.13
CA PHE A 184 7.16 16.72 -25.68
C PHE A 184 7.41 18.19 -25.33
N LEU A 185 8.41 18.84 -25.96
CA LEU A 185 8.69 20.25 -25.71
C LEU A 185 7.51 21.14 -26.10
N THR A 186 6.89 20.94 -27.26
CA THR A 186 5.70 21.72 -27.67
C THR A 186 4.53 21.57 -26.68
N LYS A 187 4.31 20.37 -26.13
CA LYS A 187 3.29 20.13 -25.08
C LYS A 187 3.65 20.79 -23.75
N VAL A 188 4.93 20.85 -23.39
CA VAL A 188 5.40 21.59 -22.19
C VAL A 188 5.26 23.11 -22.40
N GLU A 189 5.58 23.63 -23.58
CA GLU A 189 5.40 25.04 -23.93
C GLU A 189 3.91 25.43 -23.84
N SER A 190 3.01 24.60 -24.38
CA SER A 190 1.55 24.81 -24.31
C SER A 190 0.98 24.78 -22.89
N LEU A 191 1.42 23.85 -22.03
CA LEU A 191 0.99 23.83 -20.63
C LEU A 191 1.58 24.99 -19.82
N HIS A 192 2.73 25.54 -20.20
CA HIS A 192 3.31 26.70 -19.49
C HIS A 192 2.44 27.95 -19.63
N GLU A 193 1.76 28.14 -20.76
CA GLU A 193 0.79 29.24 -20.96
C GLU A 193 -0.36 29.18 -19.93
N GLN A 194 -0.73 27.98 -19.48
CA GLN A 194 -1.85 27.73 -18.55
C GLN A 194 -1.50 27.98 -17.07
N HIS A 195 -0.21 28.11 -16.72
CA HIS A 195 0.26 28.23 -15.34
C HIS A 195 0.43 29.67 -14.83
N SER A 196 0.04 30.68 -15.62
CA SER A 196 0.20 32.10 -15.29
C SER A 196 -0.45 32.45 -13.95
N GLY A 197 0.28 33.21 -13.12
CA GLY A 197 -0.12 33.61 -11.77
C GLY A 197 0.36 32.67 -10.66
N LEU A 198 0.82 31.45 -10.97
CA LEU A 198 1.38 30.53 -9.98
C LEU A 198 2.78 30.98 -9.55
N LYS A 199 2.99 31.21 -8.25
CA LYS A 199 4.31 31.53 -7.70
C LYS A 199 5.23 30.31 -7.79
N GLN A 200 6.54 30.56 -7.77
CA GLN A 200 7.56 29.51 -7.79
C GLN A 200 7.27 28.37 -6.81
N SER A 201 7.03 28.67 -5.54
CA SER A 201 6.81 27.65 -4.50
C SER A 201 5.43 26.99 -4.54
N GLU A 202 4.46 27.57 -5.23
CA GLU A 202 3.16 26.97 -5.55
C GLU A 202 3.37 25.93 -6.67
N ALA A 203 4.02 26.31 -7.77
CA ALA A 203 4.40 25.39 -8.86
C ALA A 203 5.31 24.23 -8.39
N GLU A 204 6.28 24.50 -7.50
CA GLU A 204 7.12 23.46 -6.89
C GLU A 204 6.31 22.52 -5.98
N SER A 205 5.31 23.03 -5.26
CA SER A 205 4.43 22.20 -4.44
C SER A 205 3.52 21.32 -5.31
N CYS A 206 2.99 21.85 -6.42
CA CYS A 206 2.27 21.06 -7.44
C CYS A 206 3.17 19.96 -8.04
N TYR A 207 4.43 20.29 -8.39
CA TYR A 207 5.41 19.33 -8.90
C TYR A 207 5.62 18.17 -7.92
N ILE A 208 5.87 18.45 -6.65
CA ILE A 208 6.10 17.40 -5.63
C ILE A 208 4.80 16.59 -5.39
N ASN A 209 3.63 17.24 -5.40
CA ASN A 209 2.33 16.58 -5.21
C ASN A 209 1.91 15.69 -6.39
N ILE A 210 2.45 15.90 -7.58
CA ILE A 210 2.33 14.97 -8.71
C ILE A 210 3.41 13.89 -8.62
N ALA A 211 4.68 14.27 -8.39
CA ALA A 211 5.80 13.34 -8.33
C ALA A 211 5.66 12.27 -7.23
N ARG A 212 4.95 12.57 -6.12
CA ARG A 212 4.63 11.58 -5.05
C ARG A 212 3.80 10.38 -5.53
N THR A 213 3.14 10.49 -6.68
CA THR A 213 2.26 9.43 -7.24
C THR A 213 3.01 8.39 -8.08
N LEU A 214 4.27 8.66 -8.43
CA LEU A 214 5.08 7.80 -9.28
C LEU A 214 5.51 6.51 -8.53
N GLU A 215 5.53 5.38 -9.23
CA GLU A 215 5.67 4.03 -8.64
C GLU A 215 6.96 3.81 -7.81
N PHE A 216 8.00 4.61 -8.09
CA PHE A 216 9.30 4.56 -7.39
C PHE A 216 9.61 5.81 -6.57
N TYR A 217 8.63 6.69 -6.34
CA TYR A 217 8.82 7.86 -5.47
C TYR A 217 9.29 7.43 -4.08
N GLY A 218 10.46 7.90 -3.68
CA GLY A 218 11.04 7.61 -2.37
C GLY A 218 11.53 6.18 -2.14
N VAL A 219 11.67 5.36 -3.19
CA VAL A 219 12.06 3.94 -3.05
C VAL A 219 13.59 3.77 -3.19
N GLU A 220 14.29 3.49 -2.08
CA GLU A 220 15.73 3.18 -2.11
C GLU A 220 15.95 1.73 -2.59
N LEU A 221 16.31 1.54 -3.86
CA LEU A 221 16.49 0.21 -4.49
C LEU A 221 17.89 -0.40 -4.26
N HIS A 222 17.93 -1.67 -3.81
CA HIS A 222 19.15 -2.48 -3.66
C HIS A 222 19.05 -3.79 -4.46
N SER A 223 20.05 -4.07 -5.30
CA SER A 223 20.10 -5.31 -6.09
C SER A 223 20.43 -6.55 -5.24
N GLY A 224 19.67 -7.62 -5.44
CA GLY A 224 19.83 -8.90 -4.75
C GLY A 224 19.32 -10.07 -5.59
N ARG A 225 19.27 -11.25 -4.99
CA ARG A 225 18.83 -12.50 -5.63
C ARG A 225 17.94 -13.33 -4.72
N ASP A 226 17.03 -14.05 -5.37
CA ASP A 226 16.19 -15.08 -4.76
C ASP A 226 17.01 -16.32 -4.35
N LEU A 227 16.38 -17.24 -3.61
CA LEU A 227 16.90 -18.59 -3.32
C LEU A 227 17.25 -19.36 -4.61
N HIS A 228 16.48 -19.13 -5.68
CA HIS A 228 16.70 -19.68 -7.03
C HIS A 228 17.76 -18.92 -7.85
N ASN A 229 18.53 -18.01 -7.24
CA ASN A 229 19.56 -17.18 -7.88
C ASN A 229 19.05 -16.26 -9.03
N LEU A 230 17.74 -16.09 -9.16
CA LEU A 230 17.12 -15.07 -10.03
C LEU A 230 17.34 -13.67 -9.46
N ASP A 231 17.69 -12.70 -10.31
CA ASP A 231 17.89 -11.30 -9.92
C ASP A 231 16.57 -10.61 -9.50
N LEU A 232 16.65 -9.80 -8.44
CA LEU A 232 15.55 -9.01 -7.89
C LEU A 232 16.07 -7.67 -7.34
N MET A 233 15.17 -6.72 -7.13
CA MET A 233 15.45 -5.47 -6.43
C MET A 233 14.69 -5.43 -5.12
N ILE A 234 15.36 -5.08 -4.03
CA ILE A 234 14.75 -4.82 -2.73
C ILE A 234 14.63 -3.30 -2.57
N GLY A 235 13.40 -2.79 -2.58
CA GLY A 235 13.13 -1.37 -2.34
C GLY A 235 12.84 -1.10 -0.88
N ILE A 236 13.35 0.00 -0.36
CA ILE A 236 13.02 0.51 0.97
C ILE A 236 12.13 1.72 0.77
N ALA A 237 10.95 1.73 1.41
CA ALA A 237 9.99 2.81 1.32
C ALA A 237 9.55 3.27 2.71
N SER A 238 8.89 4.44 2.77
CA SER A 238 8.31 5.00 4.00
C SER A 238 7.35 4.05 4.73
N GLY A 239 6.61 3.20 3.99
CA GLY A 239 5.68 2.22 4.56
C GLY A 239 6.26 0.83 4.90
N GLY A 240 7.41 0.45 4.33
CA GLY A 240 7.95 -0.91 4.50
C GLY A 240 9.06 -1.28 3.51
N ILE A 241 9.37 -2.57 3.45
CA ILE A 241 10.32 -3.15 2.48
C ILE A 241 9.55 -3.81 1.35
N ALA A 242 9.83 -3.42 0.11
CA ALA A 242 9.27 -3.99 -1.12
C ALA A 242 10.29 -4.91 -1.82
N VAL A 243 9.80 -5.87 -2.60
CA VAL A 243 10.61 -6.74 -3.47
C VAL A 243 10.03 -6.69 -4.88
N TYR A 244 10.87 -6.39 -5.86
CA TYR A 244 10.49 -6.22 -7.26
C TYR A 244 11.23 -7.23 -8.15
N ARG A 245 10.54 -7.75 -9.17
CA ARG A 245 11.11 -8.55 -10.27
C ARG A 245 10.70 -7.91 -11.59
N LYS A 246 11.65 -7.60 -12.48
CA LYS A 246 11.42 -6.80 -13.71
C LYS A 246 10.63 -5.49 -13.43
N LEU A 247 11.02 -4.77 -12.37
CA LEU A 247 10.33 -3.59 -11.81
C LEU A 247 8.90 -3.80 -11.29
N ILE A 248 8.26 -4.97 -11.48
CA ILE A 248 6.94 -5.26 -10.89
C ILE A 248 7.09 -5.68 -9.42
N CYS A 249 6.32 -5.07 -8.52
CA CYS A 249 6.33 -5.42 -7.09
C CYS A 249 5.71 -6.81 -6.85
N THR A 250 6.51 -7.76 -6.35
CA THR A 250 6.08 -9.14 -6.09
C THR A 250 5.76 -9.41 -4.62
N SER A 251 6.29 -8.60 -3.69
CA SER A 251 6.07 -8.78 -2.25
C SER A 251 6.30 -7.47 -1.49
N PHE A 252 5.50 -7.22 -0.44
CA PHE A 252 5.65 -6.06 0.42
C PHE A 252 5.57 -6.45 1.89
N TYR A 253 6.47 -5.91 2.70
CA TYR A 253 6.59 -6.16 4.14
C TYR A 253 6.44 -4.82 4.89
N PRO A 254 5.22 -4.48 5.35
CA PRO A 254 4.98 -3.25 6.12
C PRO A 254 5.83 -3.20 7.39
N TRP A 255 6.35 -2.03 7.76
CA TRP A 255 7.21 -1.88 8.96
C TRP A 255 6.55 -2.46 10.23
N VAL A 256 5.25 -2.24 10.41
CA VAL A 256 4.47 -2.76 11.56
C VAL A 256 4.47 -4.28 11.70
N ASN A 257 4.65 -5.02 10.59
CA ASN A 257 4.68 -6.48 10.57
C ASN A 257 6.10 -7.06 10.75
N ILE A 258 7.14 -6.22 10.74
CA ILE A 258 8.53 -6.64 10.90
C ILE A 258 8.88 -6.62 12.39
N LEU A 259 9.31 -7.76 12.93
CA LEU A 259 9.78 -7.87 14.32
C LEU A 259 11.27 -7.51 14.41
N LYS A 260 12.04 -7.87 13.38
CA LYS A 260 13.51 -7.86 13.40
C LYS A 260 14.07 -7.91 11.98
N ILE A 261 15.10 -7.11 11.74
CA ILE A 261 15.95 -7.22 10.55
C ILE A 261 17.39 -7.53 10.95
N SER A 262 17.96 -8.54 10.31
CA SER A 262 19.32 -8.99 10.59
C SER A 262 20.01 -9.46 9.31
N PHE A 263 21.32 -9.68 9.36
CA PHE A 263 22.07 -10.20 8.22
C PHE A 263 23.24 -11.07 8.65
N LYS A 264 23.63 -12.02 7.79
CA LYS A 264 24.73 -12.96 8.00
C LYS A 264 25.44 -13.23 6.67
N ARG A 265 26.72 -12.82 6.57
CA ARG A 265 27.50 -12.82 5.31
C ARG A 265 26.78 -12.03 4.20
N LYS A 266 26.27 -12.71 3.16
CA LYS A 266 25.50 -12.12 2.05
C LYS A 266 23.97 -12.18 2.26
N LYS A 267 23.49 -12.97 3.22
CA LYS A 267 22.05 -13.17 3.43
C LYS A 267 21.45 -12.09 4.33
N PHE A 268 20.43 -11.40 3.85
CA PHE A 268 19.58 -10.48 4.59
C PHE A 268 18.32 -11.22 5.07
N PHE A 269 17.86 -10.97 6.29
CA PHE A 269 16.75 -11.67 6.91
C PHE A 269 15.72 -10.68 7.46
N ILE A 270 14.45 -10.88 7.07
CA ILE A 270 13.27 -10.21 7.63
C ILE A 270 12.51 -11.25 8.46
N GLN A 271 12.55 -11.11 9.78
CA GLN A 271 11.70 -11.90 10.67
C GLN A 271 10.41 -11.11 10.93
N GLN A 272 9.28 -11.69 10.54
CA GLN A 272 7.97 -11.08 10.71
C GLN A 272 7.43 -11.34 12.13
N ARG A 273 6.51 -10.48 12.60
CA ARG A 273 5.77 -10.70 13.85
C ARG A 273 4.92 -11.96 13.71
N GLN A 274 4.97 -12.82 14.72
CA GLN A 274 4.21 -14.07 14.77
C GLN A 274 2.70 -13.78 14.59
N LYS A 275 2.05 -14.52 13.68
CA LYS A 275 0.60 -14.66 13.70
C LYS A 275 0.28 -15.64 14.83
N HIS A 276 -0.69 -15.34 15.67
CA HIS A 276 -1.15 -16.35 16.64
C HIS A 276 -1.73 -17.55 15.85
N ASN A 277 -1.72 -18.73 16.49
CA ASN A 277 -1.86 -20.07 15.89
C ASN A 277 -0.71 -20.58 14.99
N GLU A 278 0.37 -19.81 14.72
CA GLU A 278 1.56 -20.35 14.04
C GLU A 278 2.74 -20.60 15.03
N SER A 279 3.19 -21.85 15.15
CA SER A 279 4.25 -22.28 16.09
C SER A 279 5.69 -22.13 15.56
N ARG A 280 5.89 -21.44 14.43
CA ARG A 280 7.19 -21.26 13.76
C ARG A 280 7.45 -19.79 13.43
N GLU A 281 8.69 -19.35 13.60
CA GLU A 281 9.11 -17.99 13.20
C GLU A 281 9.13 -17.85 11.67
N HIS A 282 8.30 -16.97 11.10
CA HIS A 282 8.29 -16.72 9.65
C HIS A 282 9.44 -15.78 9.24
N ILE A 283 10.60 -16.37 8.96
CA ILE A 283 11.82 -15.67 8.54
C ILE A 283 11.98 -15.74 7.02
N VAL A 284 11.88 -14.59 6.35
CA VAL A 284 12.19 -14.45 4.92
C VAL A 284 13.66 -14.12 4.73
N ALA A 285 14.33 -14.74 3.75
CA ALA A 285 15.76 -14.58 3.52
C ALA A 285 16.09 -14.25 2.05
N PHE A 286 16.85 -13.19 1.81
CA PHE A 286 17.31 -12.73 0.50
C PHE A 286 18.83 -12.83 0.38
N ASN A 287 19.36 -13.09 -0.81
CA ASN A 287 20.81 -13.20 -1.05
C ASN A 287 21.35 -11.98 -1.78
N MET A 288 22.08 -11.11 -1.08
CA MET A 288 22.62 -9.87 -1.67
C MET A 288 23.92 -10.14 -2.42
N LEU A 289 24.26 -9.27 -3.38
CA LEU A 289 25.45 -9.42 -4.23
C LEU A 289 26.74 -9.65 -3.40
N ASN A 290 26.90 -8.93 -2.28
CA ASN A 290 28.01 -9.12 -1.34
C ASN A 290 27.67 -8.63 0.10
N TYR A 291 28.61 -8.81 1.04
CA TYR A 291 28.46 -8.41 2.45
C TYR A 291 28.29 -6.89 2.66
N ARG A 292 28.90 -6.04 1.81
CA ARG A 292 28.76 -4.58 1.89
C ARG A 292 27.36 -4.16 1.48
N ALA A 293 26.88 -4.60 0.31
CA ALA A 293 25.51 -4.38 -0.14
C ALA A 293 24.48 -4.86 0.91
N CYS A 294 24.68 -6.06 1.48
CA CYS A 294 23.84 -6.60 2.54
C CYS A 294 23.82 -5.75 3.82
N LYS A 295 24.97 -5.19 4.19
CA LYS A 295 25.11 -4.30 5.34
C LYS A 295 24.54 -2.90 5.09
N ASN A 296 24.63 -2.40 3.85
CA ASN A 296 24.05 -1.13 3.43
C ASN A 296 22.52 -1.22 3.49
N LEU A 297 21.91 -2.22 2.83
CA LEU A 297 20.48 -2.50 2.91
C LEU A 297 20.00 -2.59 4.38
N TRP A 298 20.68 -3.40 5.21
CA TRP A 298 20.31 -3.54 6.61
C TRP A 298 20.34 -2.20 7.38
N LYS A 299 21.36 -1.36 7.18
CA LYS A 299 21.38 -0.01 7.77
C LYS A 299 20.24 0.85 7.27
N SER A 300 20.07 0.97 5.95
CA SER A 300 19.05 1.84 5.36
C SER A 300 17.64 1.45 5.84
N CYS A 301 17.37 0.16 6.03
CA CYS A 301 16.12 -0.31 6.63
C CYS A 301 15.97 0.07 8.11
N VAL A 302 17.05 0.02 8.91
CA VAL A 302 17.02 0.52 10.30
C VAL A 302 16.79 2.03 10.32
N GLU A 303 17.51 2.79 9.50
CA GLU A 303 17.41 4.24 9.37
C GLU A 303 15.98 4.68 8.99
N HIS A 304 15.38 4.07 7.97
CA HIS A 304 13.99 4.34 7.57
C HIS A 304 12.99 3.97 8.67
N HIS A 305 13.11 2.79 9.27
CA HIS A 305 12.20 2.36 10.33
C HIS A 305 12.25 3.32 11.53
N THR A 306 13.45 3.68 12.00
CA THR A 306 13.61 4.64 13.09
C THR A 306 13.02 6.00 12.73
N PHE A 307 13.26 6.50 11.51
CA PHE A 307 12.73 7.80 11.05
C PHE A 307 11.20 7.83 11.00
N PHE A 308 10.57 6.90 10.27
CA PHE A 308 9.13 6.87 10.06
C PHE A 308 8.32 6.34 11.25
N GLN A 309 8.96 5.66 12.21
CA GLN A 309 8.35 5.34 13.50
C GLN A 309 8.43 6.52 14.49
N ALA A 310 9.57 7.21 14.58
CA ALA A 310 9.74 8.32 15.52
C ALA A 310 8.80 9.50 15.27
N LYS A 311 8.43 9.77 14.00
CA LYS A 311 7.41 10.79 13.69
C LYS A 311 5.97 10.36 14.05
N LYS A 312 5.71 9.10 14.42
CA LYS A 312 4.41 8.63 14.95
C LYS A 312 4.29 8.73 16.47
N SER A 313 5.41 8.82 17.20
CA SER A 313 5.45 8.88 18.66
C SER A 313 5.48 10.32 19.22
N LEU A 314 5.03 11.31 18.44
CA LEU A 314 4.91 12.71 18.86
C LEU A 314 3.43 13.03 19.18
N PRO A 315 3.07 13.29 20.44
CA PRO A 315 1.79 13.87 20.79
C PRO A 315 1.64 15.26 20.15
N HIS A 316 0.41 15.63 19.80
CA HIS A 316 0.10 16.92 19.21
C HIS A 316 0.09 18.01 20.30
N GLU A 317 1.27 18.50 20.70
CA GLU A 317 1.39 19.55 21.72
C GLU A 317 0.74 20.85 21.23
N LYS A 318 -0.28 21.29 21.96
CA LYS A 318 -0.98 22.55 21.71
C LYS A 318 -0.04 23.71 22.01
N LYS A 319 0.04 24.68 21.09
CA LYS A 319 0.80 25.93 21.28
C LYS A 319 0.39 26.62 22.59
N ILE A 320 1.30 26.64 23.57
CA ILE A 320 1.25 27.55 24.72
C ILE A 320 2.60 28.27 24.81
N LEU A 321 2.50 29.59 24.88
CA LEU A 321 3.55 30.63 24.89
C LEU A 321 4.87 30.25 25.58
N SER A 322 5.99 30.40 24.85
CA SER A 322 7.37 30.28 25.37
C SER A 322 8.20 31.55 25.13
N HIS A 323 7.78 32.66 25.77
CA HIS A 323 8.69 33.80 25.99
C HIS A 323 9.48 33.60 27.29
N TYR A 324 10.78 33.93 27.25
CA TYR A 324 11.78 33.69 28.30
C TYR A 324 12.05 32.17 28.52
N TRP A 325 13.29 31.70 28.74
CA TRP A 325 14.40 32.31 29.46
C TRP A 325 15.79 32.02 28.86
N THR A 326 16.72 32.95 29.07
CA THR A 326 18.17 32.78 28.85
C THR A 326 18.91 32.29 30.10
N LEU A 327 20.14 31.80 29.91
CA LEU A 327 20.99 31.13 30.90
C LEU A 327 21.56 32.07 31.99
N GLY A 328 21.55 31.70 33.29
CA GLY A 328 22.08 32.58 34.35
C GLY A 328 22.30 32.03 35.78
N SER A 329 23.47 31.41 36.04
CA SER A 329 24.33 31.56 37.25
C SER A 329 23.82 31.51 38.72
N ARG A 330 24.36 30.54 39.50
CA ARG A 330 24.78 30.55 40.96
C ARG A 330 23.77 30.50 42.14
N ASN A 331 23.76 29.34 42.82
CA ASN A 331 23.99 29.02 44.27
C ASN A 331 24.17 30.17 45.33
N PRO A 332 24.06 29.88 46.67
CA PRO A 332 23.15 28.97 47.42
C PRO A 332 22.72 29.44 48.86
N ALA A 333 21.60 28.92 49.40
CA ALA A 333 21.25 28.93 50.85
C ALA A 333 20.25 27.79 51.16
N LYS A 334 20.49 26.87 52.13
CA LYS A 334 20.14 26.90 53.58
C LYS A 334 18.64 27.08 53.90
N SER A 335 18.00 26.32 54.81
CA SER A 335 18.39 25.10 55.56
C SER A 335 17.21 24.61 56.45
N VAL A 336 17.32 23.41 57.07
CA VAL A 336 16.56 22.95 58.27
C VAL A 336 15.05 22.63 58.03
N ASN A 337 14.47 21.53 58.50
CA ASN A 337 15.03 20.39 59.25
C ASN A 337 14.44 19.03 58.82
N SER A 338 15.22 17.97 59.07
CA SER A 338 14.75 16.58 59.19
C SER A 338 15.31 16.00 60.51
N GLN A 339 15.32 14.67 60.64
CA GLN A 339 15.98 13.84 61.67
C GLN A 339 15.14 13.48 62.92
N TYR A 340 15.23 12.25 63.48
CA TYR A 340 15.89 11.00 63.04
C TYR A 340 15.19 9.80 63.75
N CYS A 341 14.94 8.64 63.13
CA CYS A 341 15.84 7.54 62.68
C CYS A 341 16.47 6.64 63.76
N ARG A 342 16.48 5.32 63.51
CA ARG A 342 17.43 4.24 63.91
C ARG A 342 16.89 2.89 63.37
N LYS A 343 17.63 1.82 63.03
CA LYS A 343 19.06 1.39 63.02
C LYS A 343 19.25 0.42 61.80
N VAL A 344 20.43 0.02 61.31
CA VAL A 344 21.75 0.68 61.08
C VAL A 344 22.66 -0.26 60.23
N ILE A 345 23.41 0.29 59.27
CA ILE A 345 24.67 -0.20 58.61
C ILE A 345 24.81 -1.68 58.17
N GLY A 346 25.15 -1.88 56.90
CA GLY A 346 25.85 -3.07 56.38
C GLY A 346 25.88 -3.08 54.84
N GLY A 347 27.04 -3.01 54.19
CA GLY A 347 27.08 -2.82 52.74
C GLY A 347 28.23 -3.50 51.99
N MET A 348 27.96 -3.90 50.76
CA MET A 348 28.94 -4.05 49.67
C MET A 348 28.23 -4.05 48.29
N VAL A 349 29.01 -3.82 47.23
CA VAL A 349 28.53 -3.48 45.87
C VAL A 349 27.99 -4.68 45.10
N TRP A 350 26.90 -4.49 44.35
CA TRP A 350 26.46 -5.36 43.25
C TRP A 350 26.10 -4.56 41.99
N ASN A 351 26.46 -5.11 40.82
CA ASN A 351 26.19 -4.50 39.51
C ASN A 351 24.69 -4.59 39.14
N PRO A 352 24.05 -3.50 38.66
CA PRO A 352 22.71 -3.55 38.08
C PRO A 352 22.75 -4.06 36.62
N SER A 353 23.18 -5.30 36.40
CA SER A 353 23.06 -5.96 35.09
C SER A 353 21.64 -6.50 34.90
N MET A 354 20.82 -5.77 34.13
CA MET A 354 19.48 -6.15 33.67
C MET A 354 18.44 -6.58 34.74
N ARG A 355 17.45 -5.72 34.99
CA ARG A 355 16.06 -6.19 34.96
C ARG A 355 15.35 -5.58 33.75
N ARG A 356 14.48 -6.37 33.13
CA ARG A 356 13.72 -5.99 31.95
C ARG A 356 12.63 -5.00 32.37
N SER A 357 12.56 -3.85 31.69
CA SER A 357 11.28 -3.17 31.47
C SER A 357 10.78 -3.60 30.08
N LEU A 358 9.48 -3.84 29.94
CA LEU A 358 8.86 -4.25 28.68
C LEU A 358 8.29 -3.01 27.98
N SER A 359 9.06 -2.45 27.04
CA SER A 359 8.53 -1.57 25.99
C SER A 359 8.53 -2.32 24.65
N VAL A 360 7.40 -2.33 23.96
CA VAL A 360 7.09 -3.28 22.86
C VAL A 360 7.42 -2.71 21.47
N GLU A 361 8.16 -1.59 21.42
CA GLU A 361 8.25 -0.73 20.24
C GLU A 361 9.62 -0.71 19.54
N HIS A 362 10.64 -1.38 20.08
CA HIS A 362 11.99 -1.33 19.50
C HIS A 362 12.28 -2.52 18.56
N LEU A 363 12.57 -2.21 17.29
CA LEU A 363 13.03 -3.16 16.28
C LEU A 363 14.32 -3.87 16.74
N GLU A 364 14.35 -5.20 16.78
CA GLU A 364 15.60 -5.91 17.14
C GLU A 364 16.67 -5.73 16.04
N THR A 365 17.74 -5.01 16.37
CA THR A 365 18.87 -4.74 15.45
C THR A 365 20.12 -5.54 15.86
N LYS A 366 20.21 -6.80 15.41
CA LYS A 366 21.33 -7.71 15.74
C LYS A 366 22.11 -8.13 14.50
N SER A 367 23.33 -7.61 14.34
CA SER A 367 24.31 -8.16 13.39
C SER A 367 24.89 -9.46 13.94
N LEU A 368 24.62 -10.60 13.31
CA LEU A 368 25.05 -11.90 13.82
C LEU A 368 26.58 -12.08 13.67
N PRO A 369 27.32 -12.47 14.74
CA PRO A 369 28.74 -12.75 14.66
C PRO A 369 29.08 -13.85 13.65
N SER A 370 30.20 -13.70 12.93
CA SER A 370 30.68 -14.65 11.93
C SER A 370 31.52 -15.80 12.50
N ARG A 371 31.26 -16.22 13.75
CA ARG A 371 31.98 -17.30 14.45
C ARG A 371 30.99 -18.31 15.05
N SER A 372 31.43 -19.57 15.12
CA SER A 372 30.68 -20.71 15.68
C SER A 372 30.36 -20.52 17.17
N PRO A 373 29.28 -21.15 17.69
CA PRO A 373 28.90 -21.01 19.11
C PRO A 373 29.94 -21.67 20.04
N PRO A 374 30.42 -20.96 21.08
CA PRO A 374 31.21 -21.56 22.13
C PRO A 374 30.32 -22.14 23.23
N VAL A 375 30.33 -23.47 23.41
CA VAL A 375 29.73 -24.13 24.58
C VAL A 375 30.77 -25.04 25.23
N THR A 376 31.38 -24.54 26.30
CA THR A 376 31.91 -25.31 27.44
C THR A 376 32.27 -24.31 28.56
N PRO A 377 32.13 -24.67 29.84
CA PRO A 377 32.04 -23.69 30.93
C PRO A 377 33.41 -23.19 31.41
N ASN A 378 33.55 -21.86 31.51
CA ASN A 378 34.65 -21.22 32.22
C ASN A 378 34.45 -21.32 33.74
N TRP A 379 35.32 -22.07 34.44
CA TRP A 379 35.81 -21.70 35.78
C TRP A 379 37.14 -22.40 36.10
N ARG A 380 38.18 -21.62 36.43
CA ARG A 380 38.86 -21.66 37.74
C ARG A 380 39.87 -20.51 37.88
N SER A 381 39.64 -19.65 38.86
CA SER A 381 40.70 -18.86 39.49
C SER A 381 41.62 -19.79 40.31
N PRO A 382 42.88 -19.43 40.59
CA PRO A 382 43.91 -20.41 40.97
C PRO A 382 43.90 -20.82 42.45
N ARG A 383 44.05 -22.14 42.66
CA ARG A 383 44.68 -22.85 43.79
C ARG A 383 44.70 -22.19 45.19
N LEU A 384 44.00 -22.84 46.12
CA LEU A 384 44.54 -23.14 47.45
C LEU A 384 44.56 -24.66 47.67
N ARG A 385 45.31 -25.14 48.68
CA ARG A 385 45.56 -26.56 48.98
C ARG A 385 44.70 -27.08 50.14
N HIS A 386 44.82 -28.39 50.37
CA HIS A 386 44.37 -29.19 51.52
C HIS A 386 42.93 -29.73 51.44
N GLU A 387 42.60 -30.93 51.93
CA GLU A 387 43.35 -32.19 52.02
C GLU A 387 42.39 -33.36 52.36
N ILE A 388 42.91 -34.59 52.48
CA ILE A 388 42.37 -35.69 53.32
C ILE A 388 41.06 -36.42 52.86
N ARG A 389 41.18 -37.76 52.82
CA ARG A 389 40.14 -38.83 52.89
C ARG A 389 39.05 -39.00 51.80
N LYS A 390 39.24 -40.09 51.04
CA LYS A 390 38.19 -41.07 50.63
C LYS A 390 37.57 -41.73 51.90
N PRO A 391 36.33 -42.27 51.89
CA PRO A 391 36.03 -43.55 51.22
C PRO A 391 34.66 -43.73 50.53
N ARG A 392 34.59 -44.88 49.85
CA ARG A 392 33.47 -45.69 49.29
C ARG A 392 32.34 -46.02 50.32
N HIS A 393 31.17 -46.60 49.99
CA HIS A 393 30.61 -47.17 48.73
C HIS A 393 29.05 -47.28 48.78
N SER A 394 28.45 -47.77 47.67
CA SER A 394 27.08 -48.32 47.52
C SER A 394 25.88 -47.35 47.64
N SER A 395 24.72 -47.59 47.03
CA SER A 395 24.25 -48.75 46.22
C SER A 395 23.37 -48.34 45.00
N VAL A 396 23.52 -49.07 43.90
CA VAL A 396 22.50 -49.48 42.88
C VAL A 396 21.38 -48.48 42.50
N ASP A 397 21.36 -48.04 41.23
CA ASP A 397 20.23 -48.38 40.33
C ASP A 397 20.49 -48.15 38.82
N ASN A 398 20.00 -49.11 38.01
CA ASN A 398 19.67 -49.18 36.57
C ASN A 398 20.54 -48.61 35.42
N LEU A 399 20.51 -49.37 34.30
CA LEU A 399 21.05 -49.10 32.95
C LEU A 399 20.01 -48.27 32.13
N THR A 400 20.22 -47.78 30.89
CA THR A 400 21.05 -48.19 29.73
C THR A 400 21.39 -47.00 28.81
N ASN A 401 22.55 -47.06 28.14
CA ASN A 401 22.82 -46.57 26.76
C ASN A 401 24.33 -46.60 26.45
N GLU A 402 24.78 -47.28 25.37
CA GLU A 402 25.84 -46.79 24.46
C GLU A 402 26.12 -47.70 23.23
N ILE A 403 26.50 -47.05 22.12
CA ILE A 403 27.40 -47.46 21.01
C ILE A 403 27.09 -48.69 20.12
N SER A 404 26.98 -48.42 18.81
CA SER A 404 27.57 -49.13 17.63
C SER A 404 27.03 -48.52 16.31
N TYR A 405 27.68 -48.55 15.13
CA TYR A 405 29.11 -48.50 14.72
C TYR A 405 29.19 -48.22 13.18
N ILE A 406 30.40 -47.99 12.61
CA ILE A 406 30.79 -48.08 11.16
C ILE A 406 30.14 -47.03 10.19
N THR A 407 30.81 -46.15 9.42
CA THR A 407 32.04 -46.10 8.54
C THR A 407 31.83 -46.64 7.11
N GLU A 408 32.21 -45.90 6.05
CA GLU A 408 33.51 -45.96 5.33
C GLU A 408 33.70 -44.71 4.41
N THR A 409 34.86 -43.99 4.45
CA THR A 409 36.03 -43.96 3.50
C THR A 409 35.77 -43.32 2.11
N GLU A 410 36.74 -42.77 1.35
CA GLU A 410 38.22 -42.76 1.44
C GLU A 410 38.89 -41.47 0.89
N ASP A 411 40.22 -41.33 1.03
CA ASP A 411 41.05 -40.16 0.71
C ASP A 411 41.69 -40.15 -0.70
N VAL A 412 42.04 -38.96 -1.22
CA VAL A 412 43.35 -38.70 -1.85
C VAL A 412 43.84 -37.27 -1.55
N PHE A 413 45.07 -37.14 -1.06
CA PHE A 413 45.83 -35.88 -0.99
C PHE A 413 47.17 -36.06 -1.72
N TYR A 414 47.66 -35.04 -2.43
CA TYR A 414 49.06 -34.58 -2.30
C TYR A 414 49.27 -33.19 -2.95
N THR A 415 50.21 -32.43 -2.42
CA THR A 415 50.60 -31.07 -2.84
C THR A 415 52.03 -31.03 -3.37
N TYR A 416 52.33 -30.14 -4.33
CA TYR A 416 53.25 -28.99 -4.15
C TYR A 416 53.74 -28.31 -5.44
N LYS A 417 53.77 -26.96 -5.41
CA LYS A 417 54.58 -26.02 -6.24
C LYS A 417 54.32 -26.06 -7.78
N GLY A 418 54.66 -25.04 -8.58
CA GLY A 418 55.02 -23.66 -8.21
C GLY A 418 56.28 -23.10 -8.92
N SER A 419 56.09 -22.55 -10.14
CA SER A 419 57.01 -21.64 -10.88
C SER A 419 58.38 -22.24 -11.32
N PRO A 420 58.91 -21.94 -12.53
CA PRO A 420 59.15 -20.57 -12.99
C PRO A 420 58.87 -20.31 -14.50
N THR A 421 59.55 -19.30 -15.07
CA THR A 421 59.20 -18.55 -16.28
C THR A 421 60.11 -18.80 -17.50
N SER A 422 59.58 -18.46 -18.68
CA SER A 422 60.18 -17.57 -19.71
C SER A 422 60.57 -18.19 -21.08
N LYS A 423 60.23 -17.41 -22.14
CA LYS A 423 60.83 -17.37 -23.50
C LYS A 423 60.59 -18.59 -24.42
N ASP A 424 60.42 -18.45 -25.74
CA ASP A 424 60.21 -17.29 -26.66
C ASP A 424 59.40 -17.78 -27.90
N SER A 425 58.79 -16.86 -28.67
CA SER A 425 58.32 -17.00 -30.09
C SER A 425 57.25 -18.07 -30.47
N ASP A 426 56.40 -17.91 -31.49
CA ASP A 426 56.06 -16.75 -32.36
C ASP A 426 54.66 -16.94 -33.01
N SER A 427 54.01 -15.85 -33.42
CA SER A 427 52.90 -15.75 -34.42
C SER A 427 51.53 -16.43 -34.10
N GLU A 428 50.35 -15.91 -34.51
CA GLU A 428 50.02 -14.56 -35.01
C GLU A 428 48.55 -14.15 -34.65
N PHE A 429 48.14 -12.95 -35.10
CA PHE A 429 46.91 -12.26 -34.66
C PHE A 429 45.61 -12.69 -35.36
N SER A 430 44.49 -12.59 -34.63
CA SER A 430 43.39 -11.73 -35.09
C SER A 430 42.55 -11.18 -33.93
N GLN A 431 42.36 -9.86 -33.87
CA GLN A 431 41.32 -9.22 -33.06
C GLN A 431 41.09 -7.76 -33.51
N ASN A 432 39.87 -7.27 -33.26
CA ASN A 432 39.46 -5.86 -33.10
C ASN A 432 39.11 -4.96 -34.33
N ARG A 433 37.84 -4.53 -34.29
CA ARG A 433 37.35 -3.12 -34.35
C ARG A 433 37.25 -2.37 -35.70
N SER A 434 36.00 -1.95 -35.94
CA SER A 434 35.55 -0.61 -36.37
C SER A 434 36.56 0.54 -36.49
N PRO A 435 36.35 1.41 -37.51
CA PRO A 435 36.49 2.86 -37.33
C PRO A 435 35.27 3.66 -37.81
N GLN A 436 35.29 4.99 -37.57
CA GLN A 436 34.25 5.95 -37.97
C GLN A 436 34.66 6.79 -39.21
N ARG A 437 33.64 7.34 -39.90
CA ARG A 437 33.61 8.62 -40.65
C ARG A 437 34.92 9.14 -41.32
N ARG A 438 34.87 9.33 -42.65
CA ARG A 438 34.68 10.67 -43.24
C ARG A 438 34.42 10.69 -44.76
N ASN A 439 33.68 11.73 -45.17
CA ASN A 439 33.77 12.50 -46.43
C ASN A 439 33.36 11.92 -47.81
N VAL A 440 32.32 12.56 -48.37
CA VAL A 440 32.28 13.30 -49.66
C VAL A 440 31.77 12.59 -50.95
N LEU A 441 30.77 13.28 -51.56
CA LEU A 441 30.23 13.21 -52.94
C LEU A 441 29.59 11.90 -53.45
N GLY A 442 28.55 12.04 -54.29
CA GLY A 442 28.07 10.96 -55.17
C GLY A 442 26.55 10.70 -55.18
N ASN A 443 25.80 11.57 -55.86
CA ASN A 443 24.48 11.41 -56.48
C ASN A 443 23.62 10.15 -56.21
N SER A 444 22.34 10.40 -55.92
CA SER A 444 21.19 9.51 -56.23
C SER A 444 20.86 9.57 -57.75
N PRO A 445 19.81 8.92 -58.29
CA PRO A 445 18.77 8.08 -57.68
C PRO A 445 18.49 6.79 -58.52
N THR A 446 17.27 6.23 -58.39
CA THR A 446 16.56 5.38 -59.38
C THR A 446 17.07 3.95 -59.65
N ARG A 447 16.27 2.99 -60.14
CA ARG A 447 14.79 2.72 -60.11
C ARG A 447 14.57 1.41 -60.87
N SER A 448 13.53 0.63 -60.53
CA SER A 448 12.94 -0.43 -61.37
C SER A 448 13.87 -1.62 -61.73
N SER A 449 13.40 -2.76 -62.24
CA SER A 449 12.13 -3.50 -62.01
C SER A 449 12.17 -4.82 -62.80
N LEU A 450 11.49 -5.87 -62.32
CA LEU A 450 11.16 -7.09 -63.10
C LEU A 450 12.42 -7.93 -63.52
N THR A 451 12.34 -9.18 -63.97
CA THR A 451 11.17 -10.02 -64.32
C THR A 451 11.45 -11.51 -64.01
N ARG A 452 10.43 -12.24 -63.52
CA ARG A 452 9.95 -13.54 -64.03
C ARG A 452 10.95 -14.56 -64.63
N THR A 453 11.02 -15.74 -64.00
CA THR A 453 10.74 -17.05 -64.68
C THR A 453 10.39 -18.14 -63.66
N SER A 454 9.45 -19.01 -64.02
CA SER A 454 9.18 -20.31 -63.36
C SER A 454 9.59 -21.46 -64.30
N PRO A 455 9.50 -22.72 -63.86
CA PRO A 455 8.50 -23.57 -64.51
C PRO A 455 7.77 -24.61 -63.60
N LYS A 456 6.53 -24.91 -64.04
CA LYS A 456 5.77 -26.18 -64.08
C LYS A 456 6.26 -27.44 -63.32
N ALA A 457 5.39 -28.38 -62.88
CA ALA A 457 3.91 -28.41 -62.71
C ALA A 457 3.43 -29.78 -62.14
N LEU A 458 2.24 -29.81 -61.50
CA LEU A 458 1.17 -30.85 -61.53
C LEU A 458 1.51 -32.33 -61.15
N ALA A 459 0.64 -33.13 -60.51
CA ALA A 459 -0.73 -33.02 -59.95
C ALA A 459 -0.89 -34.11 -58.82
N GLN A 460 -2.04 -34.55 -58.26
CA GLN A 460 -3.48 -34.30 -58.45
C GLN A 460 -4.27 -34.75 -57.17
N SER A 461 -5.60 -34.65 -57.18
CA SER A 461 -6.56 -35.31 -56.23
C SER A 461 -7.80 -35.82 -57.01
N PRO A 462 -8.71 -36.64 -56.43
CA PRO A 462 -9.87 -36.06 -55.72
C PRO A 462 -10.57 -36.91 -54.60
N ASN A 463 -11.35 -36.19 -53.76
CA ASN A 463 -12.65 -36.49 -53.13
C ASN A 463 -13.08 -37.90 -52.66
N GLY A 464 -13.62 -37.96 -51.43
CA GLY A 464 -14.51 -39.01 -50.93
C GLY A 464 -15.13 -38.65 -49.55
N VAL A 465 -16.40 -38.98 -49.31
CA VAL A 465 -17.15 -38.68 -48.07
C VAL A 465 -17.81 -39.97 -47.54
N GLY A 466 -17.73 -40.26 -46.24
CA GLY A 466 -18.29 -41.51 -45.67
C GLY A 466 -18.32 -41.59 -44.14
N ASN A 467 -19.52 -41.53 -43.58
CA ASN A 467 -19.92 -41.54 -42.17
C ASN A 467 -19.81 -42.91 -41.44
N ILE A 468 -20.01 -42.90 -40.11
CA ILE A 468 -20.60 -43.94 -39.21
C ILE A 468 -19.69 -44.93 -38.40
N SER A 469 -20.04 -45.00 -37.09
CA SER A 469 -19.72 -45.85 -35.92
C SER A 469 -18.99 -47.22 -36.00
N GLY A 470 -18.36 -47.63 -34.89
CA GLY A 470 -18.11 -49.05 -34.55
C GLY A 470 -17.38 -49.28 -33.19
N SER A 471 -17.88 -50.17 -32.34
CA SER A 471 -17.50 -50.31 -30.91
C SER A 471 -16.90 -51.66 -30.49
N TYR A 472 -15.82 -51.66 -29.68
CA TYR A 472 -15.41 -52.72 -28.70
C TYR A 472 -15.14 -54.16 -29.25
N PRO A 473 -14.75 -55.22 -28.45
CA PRO A 473 -14.55 -55.35 -26.99
C PRO A 473 -13.30 -56.13 -26.46
N LEU A 474 -13.15 -56.12 -25.12
CA LEU A 474 -12.72 -57.16 -24.13
C LEU A 474 -11.72 -58.31 -24.46
N GLU A 475 -10.75 -58.58 -23.56
CA GLU A 475 -10.76 -59.56 -22.41
C GLU A 475 -9.41 -59.49 -21.64
N GLY A 476 -9.22 -59.91 -20.38
CA GLY A 476 -10.09 -60.48 -19.32
C GLY A 476 -9.44 -60.32 -17.90
N VAL A 477 -10.17 -60.36 -16.76
CA VAL A 477 -10.65 -61.57 -16.00
C VAL A 477 -9.56 -62.11 -15.05
N ASP A 478 -9.71 -62.38 -13.72
CA ASP A 478 -10.81 -62.46 -12.71
C ASP A 478 -10.16 -62.45 -11.28
N LYS A 479 -10.72 -62.55 -10.04
CA LYS A 479 -12.01 -62.42 -9.24
C LYS A 479 -11.56 -62.40 -7.72
N GLN A 480 -12.28 -62.40 -6.58
CA GLN A 480 -13.69 -62.43 -6.07
C GLN A 480 -13.69 -61.78 -4.64
N PHE A 481 -14.73 -61.08 -4.13
CA PHE A 481 -15.86 -61.47 -3.22
C PHE A 481 -15.56 -62.11 -1.83
N LEU A 482 -16.41 -62.07 -0.77
CA LEU A 482 -17.43 -61.11 -0.22
C LEU A 482 -18.12 -61.70 1.07
N GLU A 483 -18.51 -60.88 2.06
CA GLU A 483 -19.70 -61.06 2.99
C GLU A 483 -19.80 -62.26 4.01
N THR A 484 -20.68 -62.37 5.06
CA THR A 484 -21.65 -61.51 5.82
C THR A 484 -21.90 -62.00 7.31
N TYR A 485 -22.63 -61.21 8.13
CA TYR A 485 -23.58 -61.52 9.26
C TYR A 485 -23.20 -62.19 10.63
N ASP A 486 -23.41 -61.43 11.75
CA ASP A 486 -24.46 -61.56 12.82
C ASP A 486 -24.89 -62.93 13.45
N ASN A 487 -25.33 -63.08 14.73
CA ASN A 487 -25.43 -62.21 15.94
C ASN A 487 -25.76 -63.01 17.25
N VAL A 488 -25.48 -62.43 18.46
CA VAL A 488 -26.19 -62.63 19.79
C VAL A 488 -26.14 -64.07 20.47
N THR A 489 -25.95 -64.32 21.79
CA THR A 489 -26.45 -63.67 23.05
C THR A 489 -25.62 -63.96 24.34
N LYS A 490 -25.60 -63.00 25.30
CA LYS A 490 -25.53 -63.09 26.80
C LYS A 490 -24.71 -64.17 27.55
N SER A 491 -23.72 -63.72 28.36
CA SER A 491 -23.80 -63.75 29.84
C SER A 491 -22.74 -62.85 30.56
N SER A 492 -23.11 -62.34 31.73
CA SER A 492 -22.39 -61.48 32.72
C SER A 492 -20.84 -61.59 32.78
N SER A 493 -20.05 -60.51 32.81
CA SER A 493 -20.04 -59.48 33.88
C SER A 493 -19.37 -58.12 33.52
N THR A 494 -20.00 -56.98 33.89
CA THR A 494 -19.47 -55.62 34.28
C THR A 494 -18.12 -55.10 33.73
N GLU A 495 -17.93 -53.84 33.32
CA GLU A 495 -18.75 -52.61 33.08
C GLU A 495 -17.81 -51.69 32.21
N ASP A 496 -18.17 -51.06 31.09
CA ASP A 496 -19.10 -49.93 30.86
C ASP A 496 -18.73 -48.62 31.62
N SER A 497 -18.90 -47.40 31.08
CA SER A 497 -19.51 -47.00 29.79
C SER A 497 -18.97 -45.68 29.23
N SER A 498 -19.40 -45.33 28.02
CA SER A 498 -19.35 -43.95 27.49
C SER A 498 -20.50 -43.12 28.07
N GLN A 499 -20.24 -41.90 28.60
CA GLN A 499 -21.22 -40.79 28.67
C GLN A 499 -20.63 -39.49 29.29
N TYR A 500 -21.52 -38.50 29.42
CA TYR A 500 -21.48 -37.13 29.97
C TYR A 500 -20.66 -36.81 31.25
N TYR A 501 -20.78 -35.54 31.66
CA TYR A 501 -20.21 -34.81 32.81
C TYR A 501 -18.86 -34.15 32.52
N CYS A 502 -18.73 -32.81 32.42
CA CYS A 502 -19.48 -31.68 32.99
C CYS A 502 -19.46 -31.65 34.53
N ASP A 503 -19.08 -30.49 35.07
CA ASP A 503 -18.84 -30.21 36.50
C ASP A 503 -17.69 -31.00 37.16
N LYS A 504 -16.87 -30.38 38.00
CA LYS A 504 -17.21 -29.22 38.84
C LYS A 504 -16.55 -27.90 38.45
N ASN A 505 -17.37 -26.86 38.57
CA ASN A 505 -17.00 -25.46 38.72
C ASN A 505 -15.83 -25.23 39.70
N ASP A 506 -14.86 -24.42 39.28
CA ASP A 506 -14.31 -23.33 40.09
C ASP A 506 -14.60 -22.03 39.34
N LEU A 507 -15.35 -21.10 39.95
CA LEU A 507 -15.80 -19.86 39.30
C LEU A 507 -14.65 -18.83 39.24
N ILE A 508 -14.15 -18.51 38.05
CA ILE A 508 -13.39 -17.27 37.78
C ILE A 508 -13.88 -16.63 36.45
N GLU A 509 -14.95 -15.85 36.58
CA GLU A 509 -15.39 -14.71 35.74
C GLU A 509 -15.30 -14.78 34.19
N GLY A 510 -16.47 -14.99 33.54
CA GLY A 510 -16.95 -13.99 32.55
C GLY A 510 -16.99 -14.34 31.05
N ASP A 511 -17.99 -15.14 30.63
CA ASP A 511 -18.59 -15.16 29.28
C ASP A 511 -17.70 -15.55 28.06
N LEU A 512 -16.48 -16.05 28.25
CA LEU A 512 -15.55 -16.36 27.16
C LEU A 512 -15.78 -17.76 26.54
N LEU A 513 -15.86 -17.82 25.21
CA LEU A 513 -15.98 -19.05 24.40
C LEU A 513 -14.94 -19.07 23.28
N LEU A 514 -14.35 -20.24 23.01
CA LEU A 514 -13.46 -20.46 21.87
C LEU A 514 -14.21 -21.21 20.75
N VAL A 515 -14.62 -20.48 19.72
CA VAL A 515 -15.26 -21.04 18.51
C VAL A 515 -14.18 -21.43 17.50
N ARG A 516 -14.36 -22.55 16.78
CA ARG A 516 -13.46 -23.02 15.72
C ARG A 516 -14.23 -23.27 14.43
N ILE A 517 -13.76 -22.70 13.32
CA ILE A 517 -14.45 -22.71 12.03
C ILE A 517 -13.48 -23.10 10.93
N ILE A 518 -13.79 -24.18 10.21
CA ILE A 518 -13.12 -24.60 8.97
C ILE A 518 -13.87 -23.92 7.80
N PRO A 519 -13.21 -23.39 6.77
CA PRO A 519 -13.92 -22.75 5.66
C PRO A 519 -14.56 -23.78 4.72
N ASP A 520 -15.51 -23.32 3.89
CA ASP A 520 -16.08 -24.11 2.79
C ASP A 520 -15.10 -24.24 1.61
N GLU A 521 -15.52 -24.93 0.53
CA GLU A 521 -14.70 -25.18 -0.67
C GLU A 521 -14.32 -23.88 -1.42
N ASP A 522 -15.14 -22.82 -1.29
CA ASP A 522 -14.84 -21.45 -1.75
C ASP A 522 -13.89 -20.71 -0.79
N GLY A 523 -13.49 -21.34 0.31
CA GLY A 523 -12.66 -20.78 1.37
C GLY A 523 -13.39 -19.80 2.28
N LYS A 524 -14.73 -19.74 2.30
CA LYS A 524 -15.50 -18.78 3.12
C LYS A 524 -15.84 -19.38 4.48
N PHE A 525 -15.93 -18.52 5.50
CA PHE A 525 -16.41 -18.91 6.84
C PHE A 525 -17.91 -18.63 7.04
N GLY A 526 -18.49 -17.68 6.31
CA GLY A 526 -19.94 -17.46 6.26
C GLY A 526 -20.55 -16.48 7.28
N PHE A 527 -19.74 -15.75 8.05
CA PHE A 527 -20.22 -14.69 8.97
C PHE A 527 -19.67 -13.31 8.60
N ASN A 528 -20.38 -12.26 9.03
CA ASN A 528 -20.04 -10.85 8.82
C ASN A 528 -19.64 -10.18 10.13
N LEU A 529 -18.68 -9.25 10.07
CA LEU A 529 -18.17 -8.50 11.22
C LEU A 529 -18.63 -7.03 11.20
N LYS A 530 -18.80 -6.41 12.37
CA LYS A 530 -18.91 -4.95 12.57
C LYS A 530 -17.95 -4.50 13.69
N GLY A 531 -17.63 -3.20 13.75
CA GLY A 531 -16.73 -2.62 14.74
C GLY A 531 -15.26 -2.61 14.31
N GLY A 532 -14.42 -2.04 15.18
CA GLY A 532 -13.00 -1.73 14.94
C GLY A 532 -12.60 -0.47 15.70
N VAL A 533 -11.31 -0.29 16.00
CA VAL A 533 -10.82 0.88 16.76
C VAL A 533 -11.06 2.20 16.00
N ASP A 534 -11.00 2.15 14.67
CA ASP A 534 -11.34 3.21 13.71
C ASP A 534 -12.82 3.61 13.76
N GLN A 535 -13.71 2.64 14.03
CA GLN A 535 -15.16 2.83 14.17
C GLN A 535 -15.56 3.16 15.62
N LYS A 536 -14.60 3.18 16.57
CA LYS A 536 -14.83 3.32 18.03
C LYS A 536 -15.85 2.32 18.61
N MET A 537 -16.05 1.19 17.95
CA MET A 537 -17.09 0.21 18.27
C MET A 537 -16.47 -1.17 18.52
N PRO A 538 -16.95 -1.93 19.53
CA PRO A 538 -16.44 -3.27 19.80
C PRO A 538 -16.67 -4.19 18.61
N LEU A 539 -15.70 -5.07 18.34
CA LEU A 539 -15.74 -6.01 17.23
C LEU A 539 -16.76 -7.11 17.53
N VAL A 540 -17.82 -7.20 16.74
CA VAL A 540 -18.97 -8.10 16.97
C VAL A 540 -19.37 -8.86 15.72
N VAL A 541 -19.81 -10.11 15.90
CA VAL A 541 -20.48 -10.89 14.87
C VAL A 541 -21.81 -10.24 14.56
N SER A 542 -21.98 -9.83 13.30
CA SER A 542 -23.08 -8.94 12.88
C SER A 542 -24.10 -9.59 11.96
N ARG A 543 -23.75 -10.75 11.39
CA ARG A 543 -24.65 -11.66 10.69
C ARG A 543 -23.98 -13.02 10.50
N ILE A 544 -24.74 -14.11 10.50
CA ILE A 544 -24.30 -15.44 10.09
C ILE A 544 -25.14 -15.91 8.89
N THR A 545 -24.51 -16.61 7.94
CA THR A 545 -25.18 -17.14 6.75
C THR A 545 -25.71 -18.54 7.06
N PRO A 546 -27.03 -18.80 6.97
CA PRO A 546 -27.59 -20.13 7.22
C PRO A 546 -26.94 -21.22 6.38
N GLY A 547 -26.67 -22.38 6.97
CA GLY A 547 -26.01 -23.52 6.33
C GLY A 547 -24.52 -23.36 6.03
N SER A 548 -23.91 -22.21 6.35
CA SER A 548 -22.46 -21.97 6.18
C SER A 548 -21.63 -22.58 7.32
N PRO A 549 -20.29 -22.63 7.21
CA PRO A 549 -19.46 -23.22 8.27
C PRO A 549 -19.57 -22.52 9.62
N ALA A 550 -19.77 -21.20 9.68
CA ALA A 550 -20.01 -20.47 10.93
C ALA A 550 -21.38 -20.77 11.56
N ASP A 551 -22.38 -21.17 10.77
CA ASP A 551 -23.70 -21.62 11.26
C ASP A 551 -23.66 -23.07 11.79
N LYS A 552 -22.74 -23.87 11.24
CA LYS A 552 -22.51 -25.29 11.54
C LYS A 552 -21.38 -25.56 12.56
N CYS A 553 -20.65 -24.53 13.00
CA CYS A 553 -19.52 -24.69 13.93
C CYS A 553 -19.97 -25.08 15.34
N ILE A 554 -19.08 -25.74 16.09
CA ILE A 554 -19.31 -26.18 17.47
C ILE A 554 -18.10 -25.74 18.32
N PRO A 555 -18.27 -24.97 19.41
CA PRO A 555 -19.52 -24.34 19.85
C PRO A 555 -20.04 -23.33 18.81
N LYS A 556 -21.37 -23.19 18.72
CA LYS A 556 -22.01 -22.35 17.72
C LYS A 556 -21.75 -20.85 17.98
N LEU A 557 -21.27 -20.17 16.94
CA LEU A 557 -21.19 -18.71 16.86
C LEU A 557 -22.61 -18.12 16.76
N ASN A 558 -22.88 -17.04 17.47
CA ASN A 558 -24.15 -16.32 17.44
C ASN A 558 -23.99 -14.90 16.89
N GLU A 559 -25.07 -14.33 16.35
CA GLU A 559 -25.13 -12.89 16.06
C GLU A 559 -25.15 -12.12 17.40
N GLY A 560 -24.32 -11.08 17.52
CA GLY A 560 -24.10 -10.33 18.75
C GLY A 560 -22.90 -10.77 19.60
N ASP A 561 -22.25 -11.90 19.30
CA ASP A 561 -21.02 -12.32 19.99
C ASP A 561 -19.87 -11.31 19.76
N GLN A 562 -19.23 -10.85 20.84
CA GLN A 562 -18.10 -9.92 20.76
C GLN A 562 -16.80 -10.69 20.53
N ILE A 563 -16.12 -10.49 19.41
CA ILE A 563 -14.83 -11.12 19.17
C ILE A 563 -13.73 -10.35 19.90
N LEU A 564 -12.93 -11.05 20.69
CA LEU A 564 -11.81 -10.50 21.45
C LEU A 564 -10.45 -10.96 20.90
N LEU A 565 -10.35 -12.21 20.43
CA LEU A 565 -9.14 -12.72 19.75
C LEU A 565 -9.49 -13.40 18.42
N ILE A 566 -8.65 -13.22 17.40
CA ILE A 566 -8.74 -13.95 16.11
C ILE A 566 -7.49 -14.77 15.88
N ASN A 567 -7.65 -16.08 15.73
CA ASN A 567 -6.59 -17.09 15.81
C ASN A 567 -5.69 -16.91 17.04
N GLY A 568 -6.24 -16.34 18.14
CA GLY A 568 -5.52 -16.00 19.37
C GLY A 568 -4.92 -14.59 19.41
N ARG A 569 -4.89 -13.83 18.31
CA ARG A 569 -4.40 -12.44 18.26
C ARG A 569 -5.44 -11.48 18.81
N ASP A 570 -5.02 -10.61 19.73
CA ASP A 570 -5.82 -9.48 20.23
C ASP A 570 -6.14 -8.50 19.10
N ILE A 571 -7.42 -8.13 18.98
CA ILE A 571 -7.98 -7.24 17.96
C ILE A 571 -8.49 -5.91 18.52
N SER A 572 -8.35 -5.65 19.82
CA SER A 572 -8.83 -4.44 20.50
C SER A 572 -8.30 -3.13 19.91
N GLU A 573 -7.00 -3.05 19.61
CA GLU A 573 -6.35 -1.88 18.98
C GLU A 573 -6.32 -1.93 17.44
N HIS A 574 -7.03 -2.86 16.80
CA HIS A 574 -6.98 -3.05 15.35
C HIS A 574 -8.17 -2.40 14.62
N THR A 575 -7.91 -1.89 13.42
CA THR A 575 -8.97 -1.30 12.57
C THR A 575 -9.81 -2.38 11.89
N HIS A 576 -11.05 -2.07 11.51
CA HIS A 576 -11.97 -2.99 10.86
C HIS A 576 -11.33 -3.77 9.70
N ASP A 577 -10.65 -3.06 8.78
CA ASP A 577 -9.97 -3.66 7.63
C ASP A 577 -8.81 -4.58 8.02
N GLN A 578 -8.07 -4.27 9.10
CA GLN A 578 -7.01 -5.13 9.62
C GLN A 578 -7.59 -6.44 10.18
N VAL A 579 -8.72 -6.36 10.89
CA VAL A 579 -9.39 -7.54 11.47
C VAL A 579 -10.01 -8.41 10.38
N VAL A 580 -10.66 -7.80 9.38
CA VAL A 580 -11.15 -8.48 8.17
C VAL A 580 -10.00 -9.12 7.38
N MET A 581 -8.83 -8.46 7.31
CA MET A 581 -7.61 -9.05 6.74
C MET A 581 -7.11 -10.26 7.55
N PHE A 582 -7.19 -10.25 8.88
CA PHE A 582 -6.81 -11.41 9.70
C PHE A 582 -7.75 -12.60 9.48
N ILE A 583 -9.07 -12.37 9.37
CA ILE A 583 -10.05 -13.41 9.01
C ILE A 583 -9.81 -13.93 7.59
N LYS A 584 -9.45 -13.08 6.63
CA LYS A 584 -9.11 -13.53 5.27
C LYS A 584 -7.79 -14.31 5.23
N ALA A 585 -6.82 -13.98 6.10
CA ALA A 585 -5.53 -14.65 6.17
C ALA A 585 -5.54 -16.04 6.83
N SER A 586 -6.59 -16.42 7.58
CA SER A 586 -6.72 -17.80 8.10
C SER A 586 -7.07 -18.83 7.01
N ARG A 587 -7.65 -18.38 5.90
CA ARG A 587 -7.90 -19.19 4.68
C ARG A 587 -6.60 -19.75 4.08
N GLU A 588 -5.51 -19.00 4.23
CA GLU A 588 -4.18 -19.26 3.67
C GLU A 588 -3.22 -19.87 4.71
N SER A 589 -3.71 -20.16 5.92
CA SER A 589 -2.90 -20.78 6.98
C SER A 589 -2.71 -22.28 6.75
N HIS A 590 -1.62 -22.81 7.31
CA HIS A 590 -1.29 -24.25 7.28
C HIS A 590 -2.37 -25.14 7.93
N THR A 591 -3.22 -24.58 8.81
CA THR A 591 -4.34 -25.29 9.44
C THR A 591 -5.66 -25.17 8.68
N ARG A 592 -5.80 -24.19 7.77
CA ARG A 592 -7.08 -23.76 7.18
C ARG A 592 -8.20 -23.61 8.23
N GLU A 593 -7.87 -23.05 9.39
CA GLU A 593 -8.77 -22.95 10.53
C GLU A 593 -8.83 -21.51 11.05
N LEU A 594 -10.04 -21.07 11.39
CA LEU A 594 -10.33 -19.83 12.08
C LEU A 594 -10.83 -20.13 13.50
N ALA A 595 -9.97 -19.95 14.49
CA ALA A 595 -10.36 -19.91 15.89
C ALA A 595 -10.72 -18.46 16.28
N LEU A 596 -11.82 -18.28 17.01
CA LEU A 596 -12.31 -17.00 17.51
C LEU A 596 -12.51 -17.12 19.02
N LEU A 597 -11.82 -16.31 19.83
CA LEU A 597 -12.22 -16.14 21.22
C LEU A 597 -13.28 -15.05 21.26
N VAL A 598 -14.50 -15.41 21.61
CA VAL A 598 -15.65 -14.51 21.69
C VAL A 598 -16.14 -14.38 23.13
N ARG A 599 -16.66 -13.21 23.49
CA ARG A 599 -17.47 -13.02 24.69
C ARG A 599 -18.94 -13.04 24.27
N ARG A 600 -19.70 -14.02 24.76
CA ARG A 600 -21.13 -14.14 24.46
C ARG A 600 -21.93 -13.35 25.48
N LYS A 601 -22.62 -12.30 25.02
CA LYS A 601 -23.47 -11.48 25.89
C LYS A 601 -24.69 -12.29 26.35
N VAL A 602 -24.77 -12.62 27.64
CA VAL A 602 -25.93 -13.35 28.19
C VAL A 602 -27.19 -12.48 28.08
N VAL A 603 -28.10 -12.88 27.19
CA VAL A 603 -29.48 -12.40 27.22
C VAL A 603 -30.22 -13.24 28.27
N GLN A 604 -30.61 -12.60 29.38
CA GLN A 604 -31.54 -13.23 30.31
C GLN A 604 -32.87 -13.47 29.61
N GLN A 605 -33.23 -14.74 29.40
CA GLN A 605 -34.59 -15.10 29.01
C GLN A 605 -35.51 -14.84 30.21
N PHE A 606 -36.34 -13.81 30.11
CA PHE A 606 -37.61 -13.82 30.82
C PHE A 606 -38.50 -14.87 30.16
N VAL A 607 -38.96 -15.83 30.97
CA VAL A 607 -39.87 -16.89 30.54
C VAL A 607 -41.27 -16.33 30.44
N GLU A 608 -41.95 -16.53 29.30
CA GLU A 608 -43.39 -16.29 29.19
C GLU A 608 -44.16 -17.31 30.03
N PRO A 609 -44.99 -16.89 31.00
CA PRO A 609 -46.04 -17.74 31.53
C PRO A 609 -47.21 -17.79 30.52
N LYS A 610 -47.70 -19.00 30.20
CA LYS A 610 -48.93 -19.19 29.43
C LYS A 610 -50.12 -19.40 30.36
N SER A 611 -51.20 -18.63 30.18
CA SER A 611 -52.62 -19.05 30.26
C SER A 611 -53.52 -17.81 30.26
N GLU A 612 -54.68 -17.88 29.57
CA GLU A 612 -55.95 -17.16 29.81
C GLU A 612 -55.92 -15.62 30.09
N ASP A 613 -56.68 -14.75 29.43
CA ASP A 613 -58.03 -14.91 28.84
C ASP A 613 -58.27 -13.99 27.61
N GLU A 614 -59.46 -14.09 27.00
CA GLU A 614 -59.95 -13.14 25.99
C GLU A 614 -60.62 -11.88 26.60
N ALA A 615 -60.85 -10.89 25.72
CA ALA A 615 -61.70 -9.68 25.87
C ALA A 615 -61.08 -8.38 26.43
N ASP A 616 -61.70 -7.28 25.95
CA ASP A 616 -61.68 -5.89 26.38
C ASP A 616 -60.36 -5.07 26.44
N SER A 617 -60.14 -4.37 25.32
CA SER A 617 -60.04 -2.89 25.25
C SER A 617 -58.65 -2.22 25.14
N HIS A 618 -58.39 -1.75 23.90
CA HIS A 618 -57.80 -0.46 23.52
C HIS A 618 -56.42 0.03 24.05
N ASN A 619 -55.62 0.48 23.08
CA ASN A 619 -54.55 1.50 23.17
C ASN A 619 -53.16 1.09 23.73
N LEU A 620 -52.37 0.40 22.91
CA LEU A 620 -50.94 0.72 22.73
C LEU A 620 -50.57 0.64 21.22
N PRO A 621 -49.77 1.58 20.67
CA PRO A 621 -49.49 1.65 19.24
C PRO A 621 -48.32 0.77 18.79
N GLU A 622 -48.27 0.47 17.48
CA GLU A 622 -47.16 -0.21 16.82
C GLU A 622 -45.81 0.50 17.04
N SER A 623 -44.73 -0.26 17.25
CA SER A 623 -43.36 0.23 17.33
C SER A 623 -42.78 0.58 15.94
N ARG A 624 -43.38 1.57 15.28
CA ARG A 624 -42.98 2.05 13.95
C ARG A 624 -41.54 2.58 13.97
N LEU A 625 -40.68 1.95 13.16
CA LEU A 625 -39.55 2.66 12.56
C LEU A 625 -40.11 3.85 11.74
N PRO A 626 -39.45 5.03 11.71
CA PRO A 626 -39.99 6.19 11.00
C PRO A 626 -40.23 5.90 9.51
N ILE A 627 -41.50 5.78 9.13
CA ILE A 627 -41.92 5.75 7.74
C ILE A 627 -41.87 7.19 7.26
N CYS A 628 -40.81 7.53 6.51
CA CYS A 628 -40.66 8.86 5.92
C CYS A 628 -41.62 9.02 4.72
N SER A 629 -42.90 9.27 5.02
CA SER A 629 -43.96 9.60 4.05
C SER A 629 -44.83 10.79 4.47
N GLU A 630 -44.55 11.42 5.62
CA GLU A 630 -45.28 12.58 6.15
C GLU A 630 -44.30 13.71 6.56
N TYR A 631 -43.47 14.15 5.62
CA TYR A 631 -42.64 15.35 5.74
C TYR A 631 -42.99 16.37 4.64
N GLY A 632 -44.21 16.92 4.73
CA GLY A 632 -44.59 18.15 4.05
C GLY A 632 -44.48 19.32 5.03
N GLY A 633 -43.29 19.91 5.15
CA GLY A 633 -43.05 21.01 6.09
C GLY A 633 -41.66 21.64 5.96
N ASP A 634 -40.61 20.82 6.04
CA ASP A 634 -39.21 21.27 6.09
C ASP A 634 -38.79 22.08 4.85
N THR A 635 -38.22 23.27 5.10
CA THR A 635 -37.56 24.10 4.09
C THR A 635 -36.17 23.57 3.72
N LEU A 636 -35.59 24.10 2.63
CA LEU A 636 -34.17 23.88 2.30
C LEU A 636 -33.25 24.26 3.48
N GLU A 637 -33.47 25.41 4.12
CA GLU A 637 -32.66 25.88 5.25
C GLU A 637 -32.71 24.90 6.44
N GLU A 638 -33.89 24.41 6.80
CA GLU A 638 -34.05 23.43 7.88
C GLU A 638 -33.36 22.10 7.55
N SER A 639 -33.46 21.61 6.30
CA SER A 639 -32.76 20.40 5.87
C SER A 639 -31.23 20.55 5.91
N MET A 640 -30.71 21.75 5.60
CA MET A 640 -29.27 22.08 5.68
C MET A 640 -28.79 22.20 7.12
N GLU A 641 -29.58 22.80 7.99
CA GLU A 641 -29.27 22.91 9.42
C GLU A 641 -29.36 21.54 10.14
N GLN A 642 -30.31 20.69 9.74
CA GLN A 642 -30.39 19.28 10.16
C GLN A 642 -29.17 18.49 9.68
N LEU A 643 -28.76 18.65 8.41
CA LEU A 643 -27.57 17.99 7.86
C LEU A 643 -26.29 18.44 8.57
N ARG A 644 -26.17 19.72 8.91
CA ARG A 644 -25.06 20.27 9.70
C ARG A 644 -25.00 19.66 11.11
N LYS A 645 -26.09 19.75 11.88
CA LYS A 645 -26.22 19.11 13.20
C LYS A 645 -25.97 17.59 13.14
N GLY A 646 -26.41 16.95 12.05
CA GLY A 646 -26.26 15.52 11.80
C GLY A 646 -24.83 15.07 11.53
N LEU A 647 -24.02 15.91 10.89
CA LEU A 647 -22.57 15.70 10.72
C LEU A 647 -21.80 15.99 12.02
N GLU A 648 -22.13 17.09 12.71
CA GLU A 648 -21.49 17.48 13.98
C GLU A 648 -21.71 16.45 15.09
N SER A 649 -22.91 15.84 15.15
CA SER A 649 -23.25 14.74 16.06
C SER A 649 -22.83 13.34 15.56
N GLY A 650 -22.43 13.21 14.29
CA GLY A 650 -22.15 11.93 13.63
C GLY A 650 -23.38 11.05 13.35
N THR A 651 -24.58 11.47 13.72
CA THR A 651 -25.84 10.69 13.55
C THR A 651 -26.14 10.37 12.09
N VAL A 652 -25.82 11.29 11.17
CA VAL A 652 -25.98 11.09 9.72
C VAL A 652 -25.13 9.93 9.19
N LEU A 653 -23.92 9.71 9.73
CA LEU A 653 -23.09 8.56 9.35
C LEU A 653 -23.67 7.25 9.89
N ILE A 654 -24.15 7.25 11.15
CA ILE A 654 -24.80 6.08 11.78
C ILE A 654 -26.03 5.63 10.95
N GLN A 655 -26.86 6.58 10.51
CA GLN A 655 -28.02 6.29 9.65
C GLN A 655 -27.60 5.67 8.29
N PHE A 656 -26.53 6.17 7.67
CA PHE A 656 -25.99 5.61 6.42
C PHE A 656 -25.41 4.20 6.58
N GLU A 657 -24.84 3.89 7.74
CA GLU A 657 -24.33 2.55 8.06
C GLU A 657 -25.43 1.55 8.41
N GLN A 658 -26.60 2.05 8.85
CA GLN A 658 -27.83 1.27 9.01
C GLN A 658 -28.59 1.07 7.69
N LEU A 659 -28.52 2.03 6.76
CA LEU A 659 -29.16 1.95 5.44
C LEU A 659 -28.70 0.71 4.66
N TYR A 660 -29.66 -0.05 4.14
CA TYR A 660 -29.41 -1.28 3.41
C TYR A 660 -28.44 -1.08 2.25
N ARG A 661 -27.52 -2.04 2.05
CA ARG A 661 -26.55 -2.05 0.94
C ARG A 661 -27.14 -2.60 -0.36
N LYS A 662 -28.15 -3.47 -0.27
CA LYS A 662 -28.94 -4.00 -1.38
C LYS A 662 -30.41 -3.98 -0.95
N LYS A 663 -31.31 -3.50 -1.82
CA LYS A 663 -32.76 -3.53 -1.57
C LYS A 663 -33.22 -4.99 -1.40
N PRO A 664 -33.96 -5.33 -0.32
CA PRO A 664 -34.62 -6.63 -0.19
C PRO A 664 -35.56 -6.90 -1.38
N GLY A 665 -35.80 -8.18 -1.69
CA GLY A 665 -36.69 -8.61 -2.78
C GLY A 665 -36.11 -8.53 -4.20
N LEU A 666 -35.18 -7.62 -4.51
CA LEU A 666 -34.65 -7.50 -5.87
C LEU A 666 -33.68 -8.62 -6.25
N ALA A 667 -33.95 -9.27 -7.39
CA ALA A 667 -33.14 -10.35 -7.94
C ALA A 667 -31.82 -9.84 -8.59
N VAL A 668 -30.86 -10.76 -8.72
CA VAL A 668 -29.52 -10.57 -9.33
C VAL A 668 -29.07 -11.87 -10.05
N THR A 669 -30.00 -12.58 -10.70
CA THR A 669 -29.79 -13.93 -11.27
C THR A 669 -29.10 -13.91 -12.62
N CYS A 670 -29.46 -12.98 -13.52
CA CYS A 670 -28.87 -12.86 -14.86
C CYS A 670 -27.35 -12.65 -14.79
N ALA A 671 -26.92 -11.80 -13.84
CA ALA A 671 -25.52 -11.51 -13.55
C ALA A 671 -24.70 -12.70 -13.02
N LYS A 672 -25.36 -13.82 -12.65
CA LYS A 672 -24.74 -15.02 -12.06
C LYS A 672 -24.77 -16.25 -12.96
N ILE A 673 -25.42 -16.17 -14.12
CA ILE A 673 -25.40 -17.24 -15.12
C ILE A 673 -23.93 -17.45 -15.54
N PRO A 674 -23.43 -18.69 -15.71
CA PRO A 674 -22.02 -18.95 -16.00
C PRO A 674 -21.43 -18.13 -17.16
N GLN A 675 -22.20 -17.91 -18.23
CA GLN A 675 -21.82 -17.10 -19.41
C GLN A 675 -21.66 -15.58 -19.17
N ASN A 676 -22.06 -15.10 -17.98
CA ASN A 676 -22.03 -13.69 -17.58
C ASN A 676 -21.07 -13.43 -16.41
N MET A 677 -20.55 -14.49 -15.78
CA MET A 677 -19.76 -14.40 -14.54
C MET A 677 -18.38 -13.76 -14.74
N ASP A 678 -17.78 -13.92 -15.91
CA ASP A 678 -16.48 -13.37 -16.32
C ASP A 678 -16.58 -11.91 -16.80
N LYS A 679 -17.76 -11.49 -17.26
CA LYS A 679 -18.09 -10.10 -17.65
C LYS A 679 -18.22 -9.18 -16.43
N ASN A 680 -18.19 -9.72 -15.21
CA ASN A 680 -18.20 -8.96 -13.96
C ASN A 680 -16.77 -8.70 -13.45
N ARG A 681 -16.34 -7.43 -13.38
CA ARG A 681 -15.05 -7.01 -12.80
C ARG A 681 -14.93 -7.36 -11.32
N TYR A 682 -16.05 -7.42 -10.60
CA TYR A 682 -16.14 -7.78 -9.19
C TYR A 682 -17.28 -8.77 -8.97
N LYS A 683 -16.99 -9.94 -8.39
CA LYS A 683 -17.96 -11.05 -8.22
C LYS A 683 -19.12 -10.72 -7.27
N ASP A 684 -18.99 -9.66 -6.48
CA ASP A 684 -19.91 -9.19 -5.45
C ASP A 684 -20.64 -7.89 -5.82
N VAL A 685 -20.23 -7.19 -6.88
CA VAL A 685 -20.89 -5.97 -7.39
C VAL A 685 -21.66 -6.30 -8.67
N LEU A 686 -22.91 -6.72 -8.51
CA LEU A 686 -23.77 -7.22 -9.59
C LEU A 686 -25.00 -6.32 -9.80
N PRO A 687 -25.46 -6.12 -11.06
CA PRO A 687 -26.68 -5.38 -11.34
C PRO A 687 -27.93 -6.12 -10.85
N TYR A 688 -29.00 -5.39 -10.51
CA TYR A 688 -30.32 -6.00 -10.34
C TYR A 688 -30.92 -6.37 -11.70
N ASP A 689 -31.63 -7.49 -11.78
CA ASP A 689 -32.23 -7.95 -13.05
C ASP A 689 -33.32 -6.99 -13.55
N ALA A 690 -34.03 -6.32 -12.63
CA ALA A 690 -35.16 -5.43 -12.94
C ALA A 690 -34.76 -4.03 -13.45
N THR A 691 -33.48 -3.65 -13.32
CA THR A 691 -32.98 -2.32 -13.71
C THR A 691 -31.68 -2.39 -14.53
N ARG A 692 -31.25 -3.59 -14.94
CA ARG A 692 -30.04 -3.75 -15.76
C ARG A 692 -30.23 -3.13 -17.13
N ILE A 693 -29.12 -2.80 -17.78
CA ILE A 693 -29.12 -2.59 -19.23
C ILE A 693 -29.24 -3.96 -19.92
N ILE A 694 -30.04 -4.02 -20.98
CA ILE A 694 -30.25 -5.20 -21.82
C ILE A 694 -29.70 -4.84 -23.20
N LEU A 695 -28.75 -5.63 -23.70
CA LEU A 695 -28.13 -5.42 -25.01
C LEU A 695 -28.97 -6.05 -26.13
N GLN A 696 -28.81 -5.56 -27.35
CA GLN A 696 -29.36 -6.19 -28.55
C GLN A 696 -28.38 -7.24 -29.10
N GLY A 697 -28.88 -8.44 -29.40
CA GLY A 697 -28.08 -9.56 -29.94
C GLY A 697 -28.14 -10.83 -29.08
N ASP A 698 -27.27 -11.80 -29.39
CA ASP A 698 -27.21 -13.11 -28.70
C ASP A 698 -26.73 -13.00 -27.24
N GLU A 699 -26.00 -11.94 -26.90
CA GLU A 699 -25.51 -11.67 -25.54
C GLU A 699 -26.16 -10.43 -24.94
N ASP A 700 -27.22 -10.62 -24.16
CA ASP A 700 -28.04 -9.53 -23.62
C ASP A 700 -27.45 -8.78 -22.40
N TYR A 701 -26.24 -9.13 -21.96
CA TYR A 701 -25.72 -8.79 -20.62
C TYR A 701 -24.49 -7.87 -20.61
N ILE A 702 -24.60 -6.81 -19.81
CA ILE A 702 -23.49 -5.98 -19.31
C ILE A 702 -23.72 -5.65 -17.82
N ASN A 703 -22.65 -5.48 -17.04
CA ASN A 703 -22.74 -5.03 -15.64
C ASN A 703 -23.00 -3.51 -15.56
N ALA A 704 -24.23 -3.12 -15.91
CA ALA A 704 -24.73 -1.76 -15.87
C ALA A 704 -26.20 -1.73 -15.39
N ASN A 705 -26.63 -0.63 -14.80
CA ASN A 705 -28.03 -0.37 -14.45
C ASN A 705 -28.46 1.02 -14.89
N TYR A 706 -29.74 1.16 -15.22
CA TYR A 706 -30.41 2.45 -15.13
C TYR A 706 -30.43 2.91 -13.67
N VAL A 707 -30.17 4.19 -13.45
CA VAL A 707 -30.40 4.88 -12.19
C VAL A 707 -31.08 6.20 -12.54
N ASN A 708 -32.28 6.41 -12.06
CA ASN A 708 -33.11 7.57 -12.36
C ASN A 708 -33.39 8.33 -11.06
N MET A 709 -33.09 9.63 -11.05
CA MET A 709 -33.22 10.49 -9.87
C MET A 709 -34.28 11.56 -10.12
N GLU A 710 -35.47 11.29 -9.60
CA GLU A 710 -36.65 12.15 -9.70
C GLU A 710 -36.57 13.37 -8.76
N ILE A 711 -36.96 14.53 -9.28
CA ILE A 711 -37.07 15.81 -8.57
C ILE A 711 -38.55 16.23 -8.62
N PRO A 712 -39.38 15.81 -7.63
CA PRO A 712 -40.84 15.77 -7.80
C PRO A 712 -41.51 17.12 -8.05
N SER A 713 -40.98 18.21 -7.49
CA SER A 713 -41.56 19.56 -7.59
C SER A 713 -41.56 20.17 -9.01
N VAL A 714 -40.83 19.56 -9.95
CA VAL A 714 -40.64 20.07 -11.32
C VAL A 714 -40.77 19.00 -12.40
N GLY A 715 -41.09 17.75 -12.04
CA GLY A 715 -41.17 16.62 -12.99
C GLY A 715 -39.84 16.19 -13.63
N ILE A 716 -38.72 16.83 -13.29
CA ILE A 716 -37.39 16.52 -13.85
C ILE A 716 -36.89 15.18 -13.31
N VAL A 717 -36.38 14.34 -14.21
CA VAL A 717 -35.74 13.06 -13.88
C VAL A 717 -34.32 13.05 -14.45
N ASN A 718 -33.32 13.20 -13.58
CA ASN A 718 -31.92 13.03 -13.94
C ASN A 718 -31.67 11.54 -14.18
N ARG A 719 -31.57 11.14 -15.45
CA ARG A 719 -31.32 9.75 -15.87
C ARG A 719 -29.82 9.48 -15.97
N TYR A 720 -29.42 8.27 -15.60
CA TYR A 720 -28.03 7.81 -15.66
C TYR A 720 -27.96 6.32 -16.04
N ILE A 721 -26.84 5.92 -16.66
CA ILE A 721 -26.45 4.52 -16.80
C ILE A 721 -25.20 4.28 -15.95
N ALA A 722 -25.38 3.62 -14.81
CA ALA A 722 -24.32 3.34 -13.84
C ALA A 722 -23.67 1.99 -14.12
N THR A 723 -22.40 1.99 -14.55
CA THR A 723 -21.68 0.79 -15.03
C THR A 723 -20.30 0.61 -14.40
N GLN A 724 -19.73 -0.60 -14.47
CA GLN A 724 -18.34 -0.86 -14.11
C GLN A 724 -17.36 -0.26 -15.13
N GLY A 725 -16.07 -0.12 -14.75
CA GLY A 725 -15.02 0.16 -15.73
C GLY A 725 -14.80 -1.04 -16.64
N PRO A 726 -14.88 -0.90 -18.00
CA PRO A 726 -14.80 -2.03 -18.92
C PRO A 726 -13.62 -2.98 -18.68
N LEU A 727 -13.87 -4.27 -18.87
CA LEU A 727 -12.84 -5.30 -19.03
C LEU A 727 -12.43 -5.35 -20.52
N PRO A 728 -11.24 -5.88 -20.88
CA PRO A 728 -10.80 -5.91 -22.27
C PRO A 728 -11.83 -6.55 -23.21
N HIS A 729 -12.43 -7.67 -22.79
CA HIS A 729 -13.44 -8.40 -23.54
C HIS A 729 -14.87 -7.85 -23.43
N THR A 730 -15.09 -6.78 -22.64
CA THR A 730 -16.41 -6.11 -22.52
C THR A 730 -16.42 -4.68 -23.09
N CYS A 731 -15.40 -4.29 -23.86
CA CYS A 731 -15.34 -2.95 -24.47
C CYS A 731 -16.31 -2.80 -25.65
N ALA A 732 -16.55 -3.86 -26.42
CA ALA A 732 -17.58 -3.89 -27.47
C ALA A 732 -18.99 -3.70 -26.87
N HIS A 733 -19.34 -4.47 -25.83
CA HIS A 733 -20.62 -4.32 -25.12
C HIS A 733 -20.81 -2.91 -24.53
N PHE A 734 -19.74 -2.28 -24.04
CA PHE A 734 -19.79 -0.91 -23.52
C PHE A 734 -20.11 0.11 -24.62
N TRP A 735 -19.46 0.01 -25.79
CA TRP A 735 -19.76 0.88 -26.93
C TRP A 735 -21.12 0.59 -27.57
N GLN A 736 -21.63 -0.65 -27.50
CA GLN A 736 -23.01 -0.97 -27.87
C GLN A 736 -24.03 -0.18 -27.02
N VAL A 737 -23.84 -0.09 -25.69
CA VAL A 737 -24.71 0.72 -24.81
C VAL A 737 -24.71 2.20 -25.22
N VAL A 738 -23.53 2.74 -25.55
CA VAL A 738 -23.38 4.13 -26.01
C VAL A 738 -24.10 4.33 -27.35
N TRP A 739 -23.97 3.38 -28.28
CA TRP A 739 -24.57 3.44 -29.60
C TRP A 739 -26.10 3.27 -29.58
N ASP A 740 -26.62 2.29 -28.84
CA ASP A 740 -28.04 1.94 -28.82
C ASP A 740 -28.88 3.04 -28.17
N HIS A 741 -28.37 3.65 -27.10
CA HIS A 741 -29.04 4.74 -26.39
C HIS A 741 -28.64 6.14 -26.87
N LYS A 742 -27.78 6.25 -27.89
CA LYS A 742 -27.26 7.51 -28.48
C LYS A 742 -26.66 8.46 -27.44
N LEU A 743 -25.90 7.90 -26.49
CA LEU A 743 -25.37 8.64 -25.35
C LEU A 743 -24.30 9.64 -25.80
N SER A 744 -24.51 10.92 -25.51
CA SER A 744 -23.62 12.03 -25.84
C SER A 744 -22.57 12.31 -24.76
N LEU A 745 -22.76 11.81 -23.52
CA LEU A 745 -21.89 12.10 -22.38
C LEU A 745 -21.50 10.85 -21.57
N ILE A 746 -20.19 10.62 -21.45
CA ILE A 746 -19.58 9.60 -20.60
C ILE A 746 -18.77 10.26 -19.47
N ILE A 747 -19.00 9.84 -18.23
CA ILE A 747 -18.28 10.29 -17.03
C ILE A 747 -17.46 9.13 -16.43
N MET A 748 -16.15 9.29 -16.39
CA MET A 748 -15.18 8.30 -15.88
C MET A 748 -14.51 8.77 -14.59
N LEU A 749 -14.98 8.28 -13.45
CA LEU A 749 -14.48 8.66 -12.12
C LEU A 749 -13.36 7.72 -11.64
N THR A 750 -12.34 7.48 -12.46
CA THR A 750 -11.21 6.60 -12.14
C THR A 750 -10.02 6.82 -13.08
N THR A 751 -8.81 6.59 -12.58
CA THR A 751 -7.66 6.30 -13.47
C THR A 751 -7.74 4.85 -13.96
N LEU A 752 -6.94 4.51 -14.98
CA LEU A 752 -6.83 3.14 -15.50
C LEU A 752 -6.23 2.17 -14.47
N THR A 753 -5.22 2.65 -13.72
CA THR A 753 -4.48 1.88 -12.72
C THR A 753 -4.34 2.65 -11.41
N GLU A 754 -4.63 1.99 -10.29
CA GLU A 754 -4.46 2.54 -8.94
C GLU A 754 -3.67 1.54 -8.09
N ARG A 755 -2.59 1.99 -7.43
CA ARG A 755 -1.68 1.16 -6.61
C ARG A 755 -1.20 -0.12 -7.34
N GLY A 756 -0.83 0.02 -8.62
CA GLY A 756 -0.36 -1.09 -9.47
C GLY A 756 -1.45 -2.09 -9.88
N ARG A 757 -2.74 -1.79 -9.68
CA ARG A 757 -3.87 -2.65 -10.06
C ARG A 757 -4.76 -1.96 -11.09
N THR A 758 -5.08 -2.66 -12.18
CA THR A 758 -6.00 -2.19 -13.23
C THR A 758 -7.42 -2.04 -12.68
N LYS A 759 -7.90 -0.80 -12.62
CA LYS A 759 -9.27 -0.44 -12.19
C LYS A 759 -10.21 -0.27 -13.39
N CYS A 760 -9.69 0.12 -14.55
CA CYS A 760 -10.43 0.18 -15.81
C CYS A 760 -9.51 -0.27 -16.96
N HIS A 761 -10.05 -0.93 -18.00
CA HIS A 761 -9.33 -1.03 -19.27
C HIS A 761 -9.49 0.29 -20.06
N GLN A 762 -8.54 0.60 -20.93
CA GLN A 762 -8.65 1.74 -21.83
C GLN A 762 -9.53 1.34 -23.02
N TYR A 763 -10.70 1.97 -23.12
CA TYR A 763 -11.71 1.67 -24.14
C TYR A 763 -11.79 2.76 -25.22
N TRP A 764 -10.76 3.61 -25.32
CA TRP A 764 -10.61 4.65 -26.34
C TRP A 764 -9.16 4.65 -26.89
N PRO A 765 -8.94 4.98 -28.18
CA PRO A 765 -7.60 5.21 -28.69
C PRO A 765 -7.04 6.57 -28.23
N ASP A 766 -5.72 6.65 -28.09
CA ASP A 766 -5.02 7.93 -27.91
C ASP A 766 -4.98 8.69 -29.26
N PRO A 767 -5.20 10.02 -29.32
CA PRO A 767 -5.15 10.76 -30.60
C PRO A 767 -3.78 10.63 -31.30
N PRO A 768 -3.71 10.40 -32.63
CA PRO A 768 -4.80 10.41 -33.61
C PRO A 768 -5.35 9.00 -33.95
N ASP A 769 -5.05 7.99 -33.14
CA ASP A 769 -5.34 6.59 -33.47
C ASP A 769 -6.85 6.29 -33.50
N VAL A 770 -7.17 5.16 -34.13
CA VAL A 770 -8.52 4.66 -34.33
C VAL A 770 -8.56 3.21 -33.89
N MET A 771 -9.54 2.82 -33.07
CA MET A 771 -9.67 1.46 -32.56
C MET A 771 -11.08 0.90 -32.82
N GLU A 772 -11.16 -0.41 -33.07
CA GLU A 772 -12.41 -1.11 -33.38
C GLU A 772 -12.83 -2.01 -32.22
N TYR A 773 -14.11 -1.93 -31.84
CA TYR A 773 -14.72 -2.60 -30.70
C TYR A 773 -16.04 -3.27 -31.13
N GLY A 774 -15.96 -4.45 -31.75
CA GLY A 774 -17.10 -5.05 -32.43
C GLY A 774 -17.43 -4.28 -33.72
N SER A 775 -18.71 -4.09 -34.04
CA SER A 775 -19.16 -3.33 -35.22
C SER A 775 -18.95 -1.80 -35.11
N PHE A 776 -18.12 -1.33 -34.19
CA PHE A 776 -17.88 0.09 -33.93
C PHE A 776 -16.41 0.48 -34.08
N ARG A 777 -16.17 1.55 -34.83
CA ARG A 777 -14.88 2.22 -35.00
C ARG A 777 -14.89 3.53 -34.22
N VAL A 778 -14.05 3.64 -33.20
CA VAL A 778 -13.96 4.79 -32.30
C VAL A 778 -12.69 5.59 -32.59
N ARG A 779 -12.81 6.92 -32.59
CA ARG A 779 -11.70 7.88 -32.71
C ARG A 779 -11.81 8.95 -31.65
N CYS A 780 -10.68 9.29 -31.02
CA CYS A 780 -10.55 10.46 -30.16
C CYS A 780 -10.08 11.64 -31.03
N HIS A 781 -10.83 12.76 -31.04
CA HIS A 781 -10.50 13.95 -31.87
C HIS A 781 -9.73 15.02 -31.09
N SER A 782 -10.07 15.25 -29.81
CA SER A 782 -9.27 16.07 -28.89
C SER A 782 -9.05 15.34 -27.56
N GLU A 783 -7.98 15.71 -26.86
CA GLU A 783 -7.75 15.37 -25.46
C GLU A 783 -7.22 16.61 -24.74
N ASP A 784 -8.05 17.21 -23.89
CA ASP A 784 -7.80 18.46 -23.19
C ASP A 784 -7.68 18.18 -21.68
N CYS A 785 -6.50 18.41 -21.11
CA CYS A 785 -6.18 18.05 -19.72
C CYS A 785 -6.23 19.25 -18.78
N THR A 786 -6.95 19.12 -17.67
CA THR A 786 -6.83 20.00 -16.49
C THR A 786 -6.07 19.27 -15.36
N ILE A 787 -5.85 19.94 -14.22
CA ILE A 787 -5.24 19.34 -13.03
C ILE A 787 -6.12 18.20 -12.47
N ALA A 788 -7.44 18.37 -12.48
CA ALA A 788 -8.39 17.48 -11.82
C ALA A 788 -9.04 16.44 -12.75
N TYR A 789 -9.22 16.79 -14.03
CA TYR A 789 -9.94 15.98 -15.01
C TYR A 789 -9.45 16.18 -16.45
N VAL A 790 -9.71 15.19 -17.31
CA VAL A 790 -9.45 15.21 -18.75
C VAL A 790 -10.78 15.25 -19.51
N VAL A 791 -10.86 16.07 -20.54
CA VAL A 791 -11.96 16.15 -21.50
C VAL A 791 -11.51 15.52 -22.82
N ARG A 792 -12.36 14.76 -23.47
CA ARG A 792 -12.13 14.25 -24.84
C ARG A 792 -13.41 14.35 -25.63
N GLU A 793 -13.33 14.85 -26.86
CA GLU A 793 -14.44 14.72 -27.82
C GLU A 793 -14.14 13.51 -28.73
N MET A 794 -15.01 12.50 -28.68
CA MET A 794 -14.88 11.25 -29.40
C MET A 794 -15.96 11.11 -30.48
N VAL A 795 -15.65 10.37 -31.55
CA VAL A 795 -16.65 9.95 -32.55
C VAL A 795 -16.64 8.43 -32.64
N ILE A 796 -17.81 7.84 -32.41
CA ILE A 796 -18.09 6.43 -32.68
C ILE A 796 -18.77 6.32 -34.06
N THR A 797 -18.28 5.40 -34.89
CA THR A 797 -18.82 5.11 -36.22
C THR A 797 -19.25 3.66 -36.28
N ASN A 798 -20.48 3.38 -36.70
CA ASN A 798 -20.90 2.03 -37.01
C ASN A 798 -20.26 1.58 -38.34
N VAL A 799 -19.61 0.42 -38.35
CA VAL A 799 -18.81 -0.07 -39.49
C VAL A 799 -19.69 -0.62 -40.63
N GLU A 800 -20.94 -0.99 -40.35
CA GLU A 800 -21.88 -1.57 -41.31
C GLU A 800 -22.77 -0.51 -41.97
N THR A 801 -23.14 0.55 -41.23
CA THR A 801 -24.04 1.63 -41.72
C THR A 801 -23.32 2.94 -42.04
N GLU A 802 -22.02 3.02 -41.78
CA GLU A 802 -21.16 4.22 -41.83
C GLU A 802 -21.66 5.44 -41.02
N GLN A 803 -22.73 5.29 -40.23
CA GLN A 803 -23.28 6.37 -39.40
C GLN A 803 -22.31 6.75 -38.28
N HIS A 804 -22.20 8.05 -38.02
CA HIS A 804 -21.39 8.63 -36.95
C HIS A 804 -22.27 9.12 -35.79
N HIS A 805 -21.74 9.05 -34.57
CA HIS A 805 -22.30 9.68 -33.37
C HIS A 805 -21.17 10.27 -32.52
N THR A 806 -21.39 11.44 -31.91
CA THR A 806 -20.38 12.19 -31.16
C THR A 806 -20.60 12.04 -29.66
N VAL A 807 -19.51 11.89 -28.90
CA VAL A 807 -19.56 11.60 -27.46
C VAL A 807 -18.47 12.42 -26.74
N THR A 808 -18.87 13.30 -25.82
CA THR A 808 -17.94 13.87 -24.84
C THR A 808 -17.62 12.83 -23.78
N HIS A 809 -16.33 12.63 -23.50
CA HIS A 809 -15.81 11.82 -22.40
C HIS A 809 -15.13 12.73 -21.37
N LEU A 810 -15.59 12.68 -20.12
CA LEU A 810 -15.05 13.45 -18.99
C LEU A 810 -14.45 12.49 -17.96
N GLN A 811 -13.13 12.49 -17.81
CA GLN A 811 -12.40 11.62 -16.89
C GLN A 811 -11.86 12.39 -15.68
N TYR A 812 -12.45 12.20 -14.51
CA TYR A 812 -11.91 12.76 -13.26
C TYR A 812 -10.75 11.90 -12.74
N VAL A 813 -9.57 12.50 -12.62
CA VAL A 813 -8.31 11.82 -12.25
C VAL A 813 -7.84 12.12 -10.83
N ALA A 814 -8.20 13.28 -10.26
CA ALA A 814 -7.80 13.71 -8.91
C ALA A 814 -8.59 13.04 -7.75
N TRP A 815 -9.00 11.77 -7.91
CA TRP A 815 -9.69 11.02 -6.84
C TRP A 815 -8.78 9.92 -6.27
N PRO A 816 -8.23 10.10 -5.05
CA PRO A 816 -7.27 9.16 -4.48
C PRO A 816 -7.88 7.78 -4.17
N ASP A 817 -7.10 6.72 -4.42
CA ASP A 817 -7.53 5.34 -4.20
C ASP A 817 -7.81 5.06 -2.72
N HIS A 818 -8.97 4.45 -2.43
CA HIS A 818 -9.59 4.29 -1.12
C HIS A 818 -9.99 5.60 -0.38
N GLY A 819 -9.94 6.76 -1.04
CA GLY A 819 -10.25 8.06 -0.44
C GLY A 819 -11.45 8.81 -1.04
N VAL A 820 -11.46 10.10 -0.77
CA VAL A 820 -12.29 11.16 -1.35
C VAL A 820 -11.34 12.25 -1.88
N PRO A 821 -11.75 13.15 -2.78
CA PRO A 821 -10.94 14.30 -3.18
C PRO A 821 -10.44 15.09 -1.95
N ASP A 822 -9.15 15.46 -1.96
CA ASP A 822 -8.50 16.13 -0.83
C ASP A 822 -8.99 17.59 -0.65
N ASP A 823 -9.37 18.26 -1.74
CA ASP A 823 -10.28 19.43 -1.75
C ASP A 823 -11.59 19.05 -2.45
N SER A 824 -12.68 19.69 -2.06
CA SER A 824 -13.98 19.61 -2.73
C SER A 824 -14.11 20.55 -3.93
N MET A 825 -13.28 21.61 -4.07
CA MET A 825 -13.37 22.55 -5.20
C MET A 825 -13.21 21.88 -6.56
N ASP A 826 -12.11 21.16 -6.80
CA ASP A 826 -11.87 20.38 -8.02
C ASP A 826 -13.07 19.52 -8.44
N PHE A 827 -13.71 18.88 -7.46
CA PHE A 827 -14.89 18.03 -7.65
C PHE A 827 -16.16 18.85 -7.96
N LEU A 828 -16.36 19.98 -7.29
CA LEU A 828 -17.50 20.87 -7.53
C LEU A 828 -17.38 21.60 -8.88
N GLU A 829 -16.18 21.99 -9.29
CA GLU A 829 -15.89 22.51 -10.63
C GLU A 829 -16.14 21.45 -11.70
N PHE A 830 -15.71 20.20 -11.48
CA PHE A 830 -16.02 19.09 -12.37
C PHE A 830 -17.54 18.83 -12.51
N VAL A 831 -18.28 18.83 -11.39
CA VAL A 831 -19.75 18.72 -11.41
C VAL A 831 -20.37 19.90 -12.16
N THR A 832 -19.85 21.12 -11.97
CA THR A 832 -20.31 22.33 -12.69
C THR A 832 -19.98 22.28 -14.18
N CYS A 833 -18.87 21.63 -14.57
CA CYS A 833 -18.49 21.41 -15.97
C CYS A 833 -19.39 20.38 -16.68
N MET A 834 -19.75 19.28 -16.01
CA MET A 834 -20.58 18.24 -16.64
C MET A 834 -22.07 18.59 -16.74
N ARG A 835 -22.63 19.37 -15.80
CA ARG A 835 -24.08 19.64 -15.74
C ARG A 835 -24.63 20.36 -16.99
N PRO A 836 -23.96 21.38 -17.57
CA PRO A 836 -24.37 21.99 -18.83
C PRO A 836 -24.26 21.07 -20.06
N LYS A 837 -23.52 19.95 -19.98
CA LYS A 837 -23.42 18.93 -21.04
C LYS A 837 -24.51 17.85 -20.95
N ARG A 838 -25.42 17.91 -19.97
CA ARG A 838 -26.58 16.99 -19.88
C ARG A 838 -27.66 17.38 -20.91
N VAL A 839 -27.96 16.47 -21.83
CA VAL A 839 -29.13 16.56 -22.72
C VAL A 839 -30.40 16.16 -21.96
N GLU A 840 -31.53 16.83 -22.23
CA GLU A 840 -32.80 16.51 -21.56
C GLU A 840 -33.31 15.12 -21.98
N ASN A 841 -33.85 14.37 -21.03
CA ASN A 841 -34.32 12.99 -21.16
C ASN A 841 -33.28 11.93 -21.56
N GLU A 842 -32.04 12.33 -21.90
CA GLU A 842 -30.92 11.43 -22.16
C GLU A 842 -30.27 10.90 -20.86
N PRO A 843 -29.91 9.61 -20.76
CA PRO A 843 -29.13 9.10 -19.65
C PRO A 843 -27.64 9.49 -19.74
N VAL A 844 -27.06 10.03 -18.67
CA VAL A 844 -25.60 10.22 -18.62
C VAL A 844 -24.93 8.90 -18.20
N LEU A 845 -23.97 8.39 -18.98
CA LEU A 845 -23.24 7.18 -18.60
C LEU A 845 -22.19 7.53 -17.55
N VAL A 846 -22.25 6.92 -16.37
CA VAL A 846 -21.31 7.20 -15.26
C VAL A 846 -20.67 5.90 -14.78
N HIS A 847 -19.34 5.85 -14.76
CA HIS A 847 -18.59 4.69 -14.28
C HIS A 847 -17.42 5.08 -13.38
N CYS A 848 -16.86 4.08 -12.71
CA CYS A 848 -15.56 4.15 -12.05
C CYS A 848 -14.88 2.79 -12.23
N SER A 849 -14.27 2.21 -11.19
CA SER A 849 -13.89 0.79 -11.22
C SER A 849 -15.12 -0.13 -11.13
N ALA A 850 -15.94 0.03 -10.09
CA ALA A 850 -17.07 -0.85 -9.79
C ALA A 850 -18.46 -0.27 -10.15
N GLY A 851 -18.53 1.02 -10.51
CA GLY A 851 -19.79 1.69 -10.84
C GLY A 851 -20.70 1.96 -9.64
N ILE A 852 -20.17 2.09 -8.43
CA ILE A 852 -20.97 2.21 -7.20
C ILE A 852 -20.51 3.34 -6.25
N GLY A 853 -19.28 3.32 -5.74
CA GLY A 853 -18.81 4.28 -4.72
C GLY A 853 -18.72 5.71 -5.24
N ARG A 854 -17.70 5.98 -6.07
CA ARG A 854 -17.47 7.29 -6.71
C ARG A 854 -18.67 7.74 -7.57
N THR A 855 -19.23 6.80 -8.33
CA THR A 855 -20.46 6.96 -9.13
C THR A 855 -21.64 7.47 -8.28
N GLY A 856 -21.88 6.89 -7.11
CA GLY A 856 -22.95 7.33 -6.22
C GLY A 856 -22.71 8.71 -5.60
N VAL A 857 -21.47 9.06 -5.29
CA VAL A 857 -21.15 10.42 -4.78
C VAL A 857 -21.44 11.48 -5.83
N LEU A 858 -21.09 11.25 -7.10
CA LEU A 858 -21.41 12.17 -8.20
C LEU A 858 -22.94 12.35 -8.36
N VAL A 859 -23.67 11.24 -8.45
CA VAL A 859 -25.14 11.26 -8.61
C VAL A 859 -25.82 11.91 -7.41
N THR A 860 -25.34 11.70 -6.18
CA THR A 860 -25.83 12.42 -4.99
C THR A 860 -25.57 13.92 -5.10
N MET A 861 -24.37 14.34 -5.50
CA MET A 861 -24.00 15.76 -5.60
C MET A 861 -24.84 16.48 -6.67
N GLU A 862 -24.97 15.91 -7.87
CA GLU A 862 -25.77 16.50 -8.95
C GLU A 862 -27.26 16.57 -8.56
N THR A 863 -27.81 15.52 -7.94
CA THR A 863 -29.20 15.51 -7.45
C THR A 863 -29.42 16.59 -6.37
N ALA A 864 -28.47 16.76 -5.44
CA ALA A 864 -28.53 17.77 -4.40
C ALA A 864 -28.44 19.20 -4.94
N MET A 865 -27.55 19.46 -5.92
CA MET A 865 -27.51 20.76 -6.61
C MET A 865 -28.86 21.10 -7.26
N CYS A 866 -29.46 20.16 -8.01
CA CYS A 866 -30.75 20.41 -8.65
C CYS A 866 -31.91 20.64 -7.63
N LEU A 867 -31.82 20.10 -6.42
CA LEU A 867 -32.78 20.38 -5.34
C LEU A 867 -32.58 21.78 -4.73
N ILE A 868 -31.32 22.19 -4.49
CA ILE A 868 -30.94 23.53 -4.00
C ILE A 868 -31.43 24.62 -4.97
N GLU A 869 -31.26 24.43 -6.28
CA GLU A 869 -31.76 25.31 -7.35
C GLU A 869 -33.28 25.53 -7.31
N ARG A 870 -34.02 24.63 -6.68
CA ARG A 870 -35.49 24.63 -6.65
C ARG A 870 -36.02 24.86 -5.24
N ASN A 871 -35.16 25.35 -4.35
CA ASN A 871 -35.43 25.60 -2.93
C ASN A 871 -36.05 24.39 -2.20
N GLN A 872 -35.71 23.16 -2.62
CA GLN A 872 -36.25 21.92 -2.07
C GLN A 872 -35.35 21.38 -0.95
N PRO A 873 -35.91 20.76 0.10
CA PRO A 873 -35.12 20.11 1.15
C PRO A 873 -34.25 18.97 0.59
N VAL A 874 -33.03 18.83 1.09
CA VAL A 874 -32.05 17.83 0.64
C VAL A 874 -31.75 16.85 1.76
N TYR A 875 -32.16 15.59 1.57
CA TYR A 875 -31.85 14.49 2.47
C TYR A 875 -30.90 13.49 1.78
N PRO A 876 -29.57 13.58 1.99
CA PRO A 876 -28.60 12.72 1.30
C PRO A 876 -28.82 11.22 1.54
N LEU A 877 -29.41 10.85 2.68
CA LEU A 877 -29.75 9.47 3.02
C LEU A 877 -30.80 8.89 2.06
N ASP A 878 -31.86 9.64 1.77
CA ASP A 878 -32.92 9.24 0.84
C ASP A 878 -32.47 9.29 -0.62
N ILE A 879 -31.57 10.20 -0.97
CA ILE A 879 -30.90 10.22 -2.29
C ILE A 879 -30.09 8.91 -2.47
N VAL A 880 -29.29 8.51 -1.46
CA VAL A 880 -28.56 7.22 -1.48
C VAL A 880 -29.52 6.03 -1.46
N ARG A 881 -30.65 6.10 -0.75
CA ARG A 881 -31.68 5.06 -0.74
C ARG A 881 -32.31 4.85 -2.13
N LYS A 882 -32.76 5.94 -2.78
CA LYS A 882 -33.30 5.94 -4.15
C LYS A 882 -32.32 5.37 -5.17
N MET A 883 -31.01 5.65 -5.01
CA MET A 883 -29.96 5.02 -5.83
C MET A 883 -29.78 3.53 -5.54
N ARG A 884 -29.69 3.13 -4.26
CA ARG A 884 -29.46 1.72 -3.86
C ARG A 884 -30.62 0.80 -4.21
N ASP A 885 -31.81 1.35 -4.43
CA ASP A 885 -32.97 0.67 -5.00
C ASP A 885 -32.81 0.32 -6.49
N GLN A 886 -31.91 0.99 -7.21
CA GLN A 886 -31.74 0.88 -8.67
C GLN A 886 -30.37 0.30 -9.08
N ARG A 887 -29.33 0.50 -8.28
CA ARG A 887 -28.06 -0.26 -8.33
C ARG A 887 -27.50 -0.43 -6.92
N ALA A 888 -27.25 -1.67 -6.53
CA ALA A 888 -26.81 -2.00 -5.18
C ALA A 888 -25.49 -1.28 -4.80
N MET A 889 -25.33 -0.95 -3.52
CA MET A 889 -24.09 -0.44 -2.91
C MET A 889 -23.58 0.92 -3.43
N MET A 890 -24.41 1.70 -4.15
CA MET A 890 -24.06 3.09 -4.48
C MET A 890 -23.79 3.92 -3.21
N VAL A 891 -22.71 4.73 -3.27
CA VAL A 891 -21.96 5.28 -2.13
C VAL A 891 -21.51 4.17 -1.16
N GLN A 892 -20.22 3.82 -1.23
CA GLN A 892 -19.70 2.55 -0.70
C GLN A 892 -19.15 2.65 0.73
N THR A 893 -18.61 3.81 1.12
CA THR A 893 -17.95 4.03 2.42
C THR A 893 -18.52 5.23 3.16
N SER A 894 -18.43 5.21 4.49
CA SER A 894 -18.87 6.33 5.34
C SER A 894 -18.05 7.60 5.09
N SER A 895 -16.80 7.48 4.62
CA SER A 895 -15.98 8.61 4.15
C SER A 895 -16.54 9.27 2.87
N GLN A 896 -16.94 8.48 1.88
CA GLN A 896 -17.58 8.97 0.65
C GLN A 896 -18.92 9.68 0.96
N TYR A 897 -19.70 9.11 1.87
CA TYR A 897 -20.96 9.70 2.30
C TYR A 897 -20.75 10.99 3.10
N LYS A 898 -19.79 11.00 4.04
CA LYS A 898 -19.44 12.20 4.79
C LYS A 898 -19.00 13.33 3.86
N PHE A 899 -18.10 13.06 2.91
CA PHE A 899 -17.59 14.03 1.94
C PHE A 899 -18.72 14.67 1.12
N VAL A 900 -19.66 13.89 0.58
CA VAL A 900 -20.75 14.47 -0.23
C VAL A 900 -21.72 15.30 0.63
N CYS A 901 -21.97 14.90 1.87
CA CYS A 901 -22.74 15.72 2.82
C CYS A 901 -22.03 17.05 3.17
N GLU A 902 -20.72 17.04 3.35
CA GLU A 902 -19.92 18.27 3.56
C GLU A 902 -19.89 19.15 2.31
N ALA A 903 -19.76 18.57 1.11
CA ALA A 903 -19.80 19.30 -0.17
C ALA A 903 -21.19 19.93 -0.45
N ILE A 904 -22.29 19.25 -0.10
CA ILE A 904 -23.65 19.80 -0.18
C ILE A 904 -23.80 21.03 0.73
N LEU A 905 -23.35 20.94 1.98
CA LEU A 905 -23.35 22.11 2.89
C LEU A 905 -22.46 23.24 2.38
N ARG A 906 -21.34 22.93 1.71
CA ARG A 906 -20.46 23.93 1.11
C ARG A 906 -21.17 24.69 -0.02
N VAL A 907 -21.73 23.97 -1.00
CA VAL A 907 -22.48 24.55 -2.13
C VAL A 907 -23.61 25.46 -1.67
N TYR A 908 -24.37 25.03 -0.65
CA TYR A 908 -25.43 25.84 -0.05
C TYR A 908 -24.89 27.11 0.63
N LYS A 909 -23.91 26.98 1.53
CA LYS A 909 -23.37 28.12 2.31
C LYS A 909 -22.60 29.14 1.49
N GLU A 910 -21.85 28.70 0.49
CA GLU A 910 -21.06 29.57 -0.38
C GLU A 910 -21.92 30.16 -1.52
N GLY A 911 -23.16 29.71 -1.68
CA GLY A 911 -24.08 30.21 -2.71
C GLY A 911 -23.61 29.95 -4.15
N LEU A 912 -22.76 28.93 -4.34
CA LEU A 912 -22.22 28.49 -5.63
C LEU A 912 -23.33 28.05 -6.59
N VAL A 913 -24.42 27.53 -6.01
CA VAL A 913 -25.67 27.19 -6.69
C VAL A 913 -26.77 27.90 -5.91
N ARG A 914 -27.53 28.76 -6.59
CA ARG A 914 -28.62 29.55 -5.99
C ARG A 914 -29.98 28.98 -6.38
N PRO A 915 -31.03 29.19 -5.58
CA PRO A 915 -32.40 29.04 -6.04
C PRO A 915 -32.61 29.85 -7.32
N LEU A 916 -33.31 29.26 -8.29
CA LEU A 916 -33.82 29.98 -9.45
C LEU A 916 -34.97 30.88 -8.99
N ASP A 917 -34.96 32.15 -9.40
CA ASP A 917 -36.05 33.07 -9.10
C ASP A 917 -37.37 32.53 -9.68
N SER A 918 -38.45 32.62 -8.89
CA SER A 918 -39.76 32.08 -9.28
C SER A 918 -40.44 32.95 -10.33
N SER A 919 -40.30 32.55 -11.60
CA SER A 919 -40.99 33.11 -12.78
C SER A 919 -42.37 32.49 -13.00
#